data_AF-A0A1S2EVW0-F1
#
_entry.id   AF-A0A1S2EVW0-F1
#
_cell.length_a   1.000
_cell.length_b   1.000
_cell.length_c   1.000
_cell.angle_alpha   90.00
_cell.angle_beta   90.00
_cell.angle_gamma   90.00
#
_symmetry.space_group_name_H-M   'P 1'
#
loop_
_entity.id
_entity.type
_entity.pdbx_description
1 polymer ?
#
loop_
_entity_poly.entity_id
_entity_poly.type
_entity_poly.pdbx_seq_one_letter_code
_entity_poly.pdbx_strand_id
1 'polypeptide(L)'
;MSRRKWWVIAALFTIVLLCGAAVILGYLRPSLKTYADADGVKMKFKTEGTSFLVYEDDEVWKEVFAKGVNLGATVPGHYPGELPATEEDYLRWFKQIDDMGANVIRVYTVHNPVFYSALVKYNRDKGDDPLYFMQGIWSPEEQLIERKDAYDEEIVQTFKAEISKAVAAVYGDINVEAKHGQSSGKYKVNAGKYLMAWHVGTEWDPTMVDNTNTVHKDVPRYEGSYFSGTKDASPFENWLASLLDHTAAEEQKYGWQHPMTFTNWVTTDVLEHPGEPLFEEDLVSVDARHVEPVNWDAGYFAAYHVYPYYPDFFRTDKTLQTIPDGNGGYNTYKAYLRKLKAAFEDMPIMVTEYGVPSSIGVSHHGPGGKDQGGHDEAEQGLVNVSLTQDIYDEGYSGAILFMWQDEWFKKTWNTMPLEIPADRRAFWLNVLTNEKMFGVLAMQPGKVEQITIDGDLSDWDKVPEGEVKTWSGTAPGVKNMKLTHDEAYLYIGMELEEAFDPERSKLFIGADTIPGGDIPKKELAGRTLTGGALETLIQLGQEDESQVTIAPSYDFHSRLYGKEGYWMLPGEEAKGTKDDPVVSGGSFHAWKLAISLLMNPPDTRFSHPFVDERVGMLKRGTSDPQSPDFNSLTAWQYQDRFVEMRIPWMLLGFGDPSSLQVLDYSPLQDKRTFSTITAEGIRLAPWIAQRSENNGQSASGSAESINLEEIEPYTWELWEATKYSERLKQSYYDMQDIFTRLSETERKPDAK
;
A
#
# COMPACT_ATOMS: atom_id res chain seq x y z
N MET A 1 47.50 51.44 27.54
CA MET A 1 47.02 50.74 26.32
C MET A 1 45.86 51.54 25.75
N SER A 2 45.81 51.84 24.44
CA SER A 2 44.68 52.62 23.89
C SER A 2 43.38 51.80 23.96
N ARG A 3 42.23 52.44 24.20
CA ARG A 3 40.90 51.78 24.22
C ARG A 3 40.71 50.84 23.02
N ARG A 4 41.21 51.23 21.84
CA ARG A 4 41.19 50.43 20.61
C ARG A 4 41.96 49.11 20.71
N LYS A 5 43.13 49.09 21.36
CA LYS A 5 43.89 47.84 21.58
C LYS A 5 43.17 46.89 22.54
N TRP A 6 42.48 47.42 23.54
CA TRP A 6 41.71 46.60 24.49
C TRP A 6 40.50 45.92 23.83
N TRP A 7 39.76 46.64 22.97
CA TRP A 7 38.67 46.05 22.19
C TRP A 7 39.12 44.98 21.20
N VAL A 8 40.28 45.16 20.56
CA VAL A 8 40.86 44.13 19.66
C VAL A 8 41.27 42.88 20.43
N ILE A 9 41.90 43.04 21.60
CA ILE A 9 42.28 41.92 22.46
C ILE A 9 41.04 41.21 23.00
N ALA A 10 40.02 41.94 23.45
CA ALA A 10 38.77 41.36 23.91
C ALA A 10 38.05 40.58 22.80
N ALA A 11 37.98 41.12 21.57
CA ALA A 11 37.40 40.41 20.43
C ALA A 11 38.16 39.13 20.07
N LEU A 12 39.49 39.16 20.06
CA LEU A 12 40.33 37.97 19.85
C LEU A 12 40.11 36.93 20.94
N PHE A 13 40.02 37.34 22.21
CA PHE A 13 39.79 36.43 23.33
C PHE A 13 38.39 35.78 23.26
N THR A 14 37.36 36.53 22.87
CA THR A 14 36.02 36.00 22.63
C THR A 14 35.99 35.02 21.47
N ILE A 15 36.70 35.30 20.36
CA ILE A 15 36.80 34.35 19.23
C ILE A 15 37.49 33.06 19.68
N VAL A 16 38.60 33.14 20.41
CA VAL A 16 39.30 31.96 20.94
C VAL A 16 38.43 31.16 21.90
N LEU A 17 37.67 31.83 22.78
CA LEU A 17 36.72 31.16 23.68
C LEU A 17 35.57 30.49 22.92
N LEU A 18 35.01 31.13 21.89
CA LEU A 18 33.95 30.55 21.07
C LEU A 18 34.46 29.38 20.23
N CYS A 19 35.67 29.48 19.66
CA CYS A 19 36.33 28.38 18.97
C CYS A 19 36.66 27.23 19.93
N GLY A 20 37.17 27.52 21.13
CA GLY A 20 37.43 26.53 22.17
C GLY A 20 36.16 25.83 22.63
N ALA A 21 35.08 26.58 22.86
CA ALA A 21 33.78 26.02 23.20
C ALA A 21 33.21 25.17 22.05
N ALA A 22 33.34 25.59 20.80
CA ALA A 22 32.91 24.82 19.62
C ALA A 22 33.72 23.52 19.44
N VAL A 23 35.03 23.54 19.71
CA VAL A 23 35.88 22.34 19.68
C VAL A 23 35.52 21.39 20.81
N ILE A 24 35.29 21.90 22.03
CA ILE A 24 34.87 21.08 23.17
C ILE A 24 33.48 20.48 22.93
N LEU A 25 32.52 21.29 22.47
CA LEU A 25 31.18 20.82 22.10
C LEU A 25 31.22 19.83 20.94
N GLY A 26 32.14 19.99 19.98
CA GLY A 26 32.35 19.04 18.89
C GLY A 26 32.97 17.72 19.33
N TYR A 27 33.88 17.75 20.31
CA TYR A 27 34.55 16.55 20.86
C TYR A 27 33.63 15.78 21.83
N LEU A 28 32.70 16.47 22.49
CA LEU A 28 31.68 15.88 23.35
C LEU A 28 30.47 15.33 22.58
N ARG A 29 30.43 15.49 21.25
CA ARG A 29 29.35 14.90 20.45
C ARG A 29 29.55 13.40 20.33
N PRO A 30 28.50 12.60 20.59
CA PRO A 30 28.52 11.18 20.26
C PRO A 30 28.92 10.97 18.80
N SER A 31 29.86 10.07 18.54
CA SER A 31 30.26 9.69 17.19
C SER A 31 29.93 8.23 16.98
N LEU A 32 29.15 7.94 15.93
CA LEU A 32 28.85 6.57 15.55
C LEU A 32 30.14 5.76 15.38
N LYS A 33 30.31 4.72 16.20
CA LYS A 33 31.45 3.81 16.11
C LYS A 33 31.31 2.88 14.91
N THR A 34 32.42 2.72 14.20
CA THR A 34 32.56 1.91 12.98
C THR A 34 33.85 1.11 13.07
N TYR A 35 33.84 -0.10 12.54
CA TYR A 35 35.05 -0.87 12.31
C TYR A 35 35.86 -0.24 11.18
N ALA A 36 37.19 -0.35 11.25
CA ALA A 36 38.09 -0.04 10.15
C ALA A 36 39.14 -1.15 10.05
N ASP A 37 39.34 -1.69 8.85
CA ASP A 37 40.36 -2.72 8.60
C ASP A 37 41.78 -2.13 8.55
N ALA A 38 42.76 -2.97 8.22
CA ALA A 38 44.16 -2.57 8.11
C ALA A 38 44.44 -1.55 7.00
N ASP A 39 43.61 -1.52 5.95
CA ASP A 39 43.71 -0.60 4.81
C ASP A 39 42.86 0.67 5.01
N GLY A 40 42.12 0.75 6.13
CA GLY A 40 41.28 1.87 6.52
C GLY A 40 39.86 1.84 5.93
N VAL A 41 39.45 0.72 5.33
CA VAL A 41 38.09 0.49 4.84
C VAL A 41 37.15 0.33 6.01
N LYS A 42 36.04 1.08 5.98
CA LYS A 42 35.10 1.16 7.09
C LYS A 42 33.90 0.25 6.90
N MET A 43 33.43 -0.31 8.01
CA MET A 43 32.19 -1.08 8.09
C MET A 43 31.43 -0.75 9.37
N LYS A 44 30.10 -0.71 9.29
CA LYS A 44 29.22 -0.75 10.46
C LYS A 44 28.46 -2.06 10.58
N PHE A 45 28.13 -2.66 9.44
CA PHE A 45 27.43 -3.92 9.32
C PHE A 45 28.26 -4.91 8.51
N LYS A 46 28.10 -6.19 8.81
CA LYS A 46 28.63 -7.28 7.98
C LYS A 46 27.73 -8.51 8.07
N THR A 47 27.99 -9.48 7.22
CA THR A 47 27.40 -10.82 7.31
C THR A 47 28.47 -11.84 7.66
N GLU A 48 28.12 -12.86 8.44
CA GLU A 48 29.02 -13.97 8.77
C GLU A 48 28.19 -15.25 8.99
N GLY A 49 28.41 -16.28 8.16
CA GLY A 49 27.55 -17.46 8.13
C GLY A 49 26.09 -17.05 7.89
N THR A 50 25.18 -17.49 8.76
CA THR A 50 23.75 -17.14 8.68
C THR A 50 23.37 -15.85 9.41
N SER A 51 24.34 -15.12 9.95
CA SER A 51 24.11 -14.01 10.86
C SER A 51 24.36 -12.66 10.18
N PHE A 52 23.50 -11.69 10.47
CA PHE A 52 23.69 -10.28 10.12
C PHE A 52 24.17 -9.54 11.35
N LEU A 53 25.29 -8.82 11.25
CA LEU A 53 26.04 -8.32 12.38
C LEU A 53 26.17 -6.80 12.34
N VAL A 54 26.11 -6.16 13.51
CA VAL A 54 26.43 -4.74 13.73
C VAL A 54 27.67 -4.62 14.60
N TYR A 55 28.53 -3.64 14.30
CA TYR A 55 29.70 -3.32 15.11
C TYR A 55 29.31 -2.34 16.22
N GLU A 56 29.39 -2.74 17.47
CA GLU A 56 28.98 -1.93 18.63
C GLU A 56 30.14 -1.23 19.35
N ASP A 57 29.81 -0.48 20.39
CA ASP A 57 30.74 0.41 21.06
C ASP A 57 31.81 -0.27 21.89
N ASP A 58 31.55 -1.49 22.31
CA ASP A 58 32.48 -2.40 22.96
C ASP A 58 33.49 -3.02 21.98
N GLU A 59 33.50 -2.55 20.72
CA GLU A 59 34.42 -2.99 19.66
C GLU A 59 34.22 -4.47 19.30
N VAL A 60 32.98 -4.97 19.42
CA VAL A 60 32.61 -6.33 19.04
C VAL A 60 31.48 -6.34 18.01
N TRP A 61 31.45 -7.40 17.23
CA TRP A 61 30.33 -7.68 16.32
C TRP A 61 29.24 -8.44 17.07
N LYS A 62 27.99 -7.96 16.97
CA LYS A 62 26.82 -8.62 17.54
C LYS A 62 25.76 -8.87 16.47
N GLU A 63 25.03 -9.97 16.61
CA GLU A 63 23.87 -10.23 15.76
C GLU A 63 22.84 -9.12 15.94
N VAL A 64 22.34 -8.62 14.81
CA VAL A 64 21.25 -7.64 14.78
C VAL A 64 20.09 -8.17 13.95
N PHE A 65 18.88 -8.02 14.48
CA PHE A 65 17.65 -8.22 13.69
C PHE A 65 17.23 -6.90 13.05
N ALA A 66 17.22 -6.85 11.72
CA ALA A 66 16.73 -5.68 10.99
C ALA A 66 15.19 -5.62 11.05
N LYS A 67 14.65 -4.71 11.87
CA LYS A 67 13.20 -4.50 12.02
C LYS A 67 12.87 -3.11 11.53
N GLY A 68 12.08 -3.03 10.48
CA GLY A 68 11.95 -1.79 9.74
C GLY A 68 10.63 -1.62 9.01
N VAL A 69 10.55 -0.51 8.30
CA VAL A 69 9.46 -0.19 7.36
C VAL A 69 10.03 0.20 6.01
N ASN A 70 9.31 -0.15 4.97
CA ASN A 70 9.51 0.42 3.65
C ASN A 70 8.94 1.85 3.63
N LEU A 71 9.68 2.80 3.08
CA LEU A 71 9.29 4.19 2.96
C LEU A 71 9.10 4.54 1.48
N GLY A 72 7.86 4.90 1.14
CA GLY A 72 7.50 5.34 -0.21
C GLY A 72 8.01 6.75 -0.52
N ALA A 73 7.89 7.14 -1.79
CA ALA A 73 8.35 8.42 -2.31
C ALA A 73 7.23 9.48 -2.36
N THR A 74 5.98 9.09 -2.12
CA THR A 74 4.81 9.93 -2.39
C THR A 74 4.07 10.39 -1.13
N VAL A 75 3.29 11.45 -1.34
CA VAL A 75 2.18 11.90 -0.49
C VAL A 75 0.94 12.03 -1.40
N PRO A 76 -0.29 12.13 -0.87
CA PRO A 76 -1.50 12.29 -1.67
C PRO A 76 -1.38 13.36 -2.75
N GLY A 77 -1.94 13.10 -3.94
CA GLY A 77 -1.91 14.02 -5.08
C GLY A 77 -0.68 13.90 -5.99
N HIS A 78 0.29 13.03 -5.68
CA HIS A 78 1.55 12.94 -6.42
C HIS A 78 1.93 11.51 -6.83
N TYR A 79 2.72 11.40 -7.90
CA TYR A 79 3.30 10.16 -8.39
C TYR A 79 4.76 9.98 -7.91
N PRO A 80 5.30 8.74 -7.87
CA PRO A 80 6.63 8.43 -7.31
C PRO A 80 7.79 9.27 -7.86
N GLY A 81 7.71 9.66 -9.14
CA GLY A 81 8.74 10.46 -9.79
C GLY A 81 8.77 11.95 -9.40
N GLU A 82 7.78 12.43 -8.65
CA GLU A 82 7.69 13.83 -8.21
C GLU A 82 8.42 14.09 -6.88
N LEU A 83 8.52 13.08 -6.02
CA LEU A 83 9.25 13.11 -4.74
C LEU A 83 8.88 14.33 -3.86
N PRO A 84 7.61 14.47 -3.44
CA PRO A 84 7.08 15.74 -2.90
C PRO A 84 7.43 15.99 -1.44
N ALA A 85 7.80 14.93 -0.70
CA ALA A 85 8.04 15.00 0.73
C ALA A 85 9.13 16.03 1.09
N THR A 86 8.82 16.85 2.08
CA THR A 86 9.68 17.95 2.55
C THR A 86 10.63 17.49 3.65
N GLU A 87 11.57 18.36 4.04
CA GLU A 87 12.44 18.09 5.21
C GLU A 87 11.62 17.92 6.49
N GLU A 88 10.51 18.65 6.64
CA GLU A 88 9.64 18.57 7.81
C GLU A 88 8.93 17.21 7.86
N ASP A 89 8.43 16.74 6.72
CA ASP A 89 7.81 15.41 6.61
C ASP A 89 8.81 14.32 6.99
N TYR A 90 10.00 14.34 6.39
CA TYR A 90 11.02 13.34 6.71
C TYR A 90 11.45 13.36 8.18
N LEU A 91 11.70 14.52 8.78
CA LEU A 91 12.10 14.59 10.19
C LEU A 91 10.99 14.08 11.12
N ARG A 92 9.74 14.37 10.80
CA ARG A 92 8.59 13.88 11.56
C ARG A 92 8.42 12.38 11.40
N TRP A 93 8.47 11.86 10.17
CA TRP A 93 8.37 10.44 9.88
C TRP A 93 9.53 9.65 10.49
N PHE A 94 10.78 10.11 10.37
CA PHE A 94 11.93 9.45 11.00
C PHE A 94 11.76 9.36 12.51
N LYS A 95 11.27 10.43 13.15
CA LYS A 95 10.97 10.39 14.58
C LYS A 95 9.91 9.34 14.91
N GLN A 96 8.81 9.29 14.16
CA GLN A 96 7.74 8.33 14.44
C GLN A 96 8.16 6.88 14.13
N ILE A 97 8.90 6.64 13.05
CA ILE A 97 9.44 5.32 12.71
C ILE A 97 10.39 4.82 13.81
N ASP A 98 11.28 5.68 14.28
CA ASP A 98 12.22 5.39 15.37
C ASP A 98 11.48 5.19 16.71
N ASP A 99 10.51 6.05 17.05
CA ASP A 99 9.65 5.87 18.23
C ASP A 99 8.87 4.54 18.18
N MET A 100 8.55 4.01 16.99
CA MET A 100 7.92 2.69 16.79
C MET A 100 8.88 1.54 17.16
N GLY A 101 10.18 1.81 17.36
CA GLY A 101 11.20 0.79 17.62
C GLY A 101 11.74 0.15 16.34
N ALA A 102 11.54 0.76 15.18
CA ALA A 102 12.22 0.36 13.95
C ALA A 102 13.66 0.87 13.95
N ASN A 103 14.62 0.02 13.58
CA ASN A 103 16.03 0.38 13.49
C ASN A 103 16.48 0.69 12.06
N VAL A 104 15.64 0.43 11.06
CA VAL A 104 15.97 0.64 9.65
C VAL A 104 14.77 1.06 8.81
N ILE A 105 15.02 1.96 7.86
CA ILE A 105 14.09 2.29 6.77
C ILE A 105 14.62 1.72 5.46
N ARG A 106 13.77 1.07 4.66
CA ARG A 106 14.12 0.73 3.27
C ARG A 106 13.49 1.72 2.31
N VAL A 107 14.28 2.28 1.39
CA VAL A 107 13.79 3.09 0.25
C VAL A 107 14.05 2.32 -1.05
N TYR A 108 13.19 2.50 -2.06
CA TYR A 108 13.23 1.74 -3.31
C TYR A 108 14.20 2.29 -4.36
N THR A 109 14.43 3.60 -4.32
CA THR A 109 15.21 4.34 -5.31
C THR A 109 15.89 5.52 -4.64
N VAL A 110 16.65 6.29 -5.43
CA VAL A 110 17.25 7.53 -4.97
C VAL A 110 16.13 8.54 -4.71
N HIS A 111 15.97 8.97 -3.46
CA HIS A 111 15.09 10.10 -3.12
C HIS A 111 15.79 11.44 -3.37
N ASN A 112 15.04 12.55 -3.40
CA ASN A 112 15.63 13.88 -3.51
C ASN A 112 16.65 14.17 -2.37
N PRO A 113 17.65 15.06 -2.57
CA PRO A 113 18.72 15.32 -1.61
C PRO A 113 18.25 15.64 -0.18
N VAL A 114 17.04 16.19 -0.06
CA VAL A 114 16.41 16.52 1.22
C VAL A 114 16.29 15.29 2.13
N PHE A 115 15.96 14.10 1.59
CA PHE A 115 15.89 12.85 2.36
C PHE A 115 17.20 12.55 3.10
N TYR A 116 18.31 12.47 2.37
CA TYR A 116 19.63 12.17 2.94
C TYR A 116 20.08 13.24 3.94
N SER A 117 19.82 14.51 3.63
CA SER A 117 20.15 15.61 4.53
C SER A 117 19.32 15.57 5.82
N ALA A 118 18.04 15.22 5.73
CA ALA A 118 17.15 15.06 6.87
C ALA A 118 17.56 13.86 7.73
N LEU A 119 17.94 12.74 7.12
CA LEU A 119 18.37 11.54 7.84
C LEU A 119 19.66 11.80 8.63
N VAL A 120 20.66 12.41 7.99
CA VAL A 120 21.91 12.81 8.69
C VAL A 120 21.64 13.86 9.77
N LYS A 121 20.71 14.79 9.52
CA LYS A 121 20.30 15.79 10.51
C LYS A 121 19.64 15.17 11.73
N TYR A 122 18.76 14.18 11.51
CA TYR A 122 18.04 13.42 12.53
C TYR A 122 19.01 12.60 13.40
N ASN A 123 19.92 11.86 12.77
CA ASN A 123 20.88 10.99 13.46
C ASN A 123 22.08 11.70 14.10
N ARG A 124 22.20 13.02 13.94
CA ARG A 124 23.40 13.76 14.35
C ARG A 124 23.73 13.64 15.84
N ASP A 125 22.70 13.62 16.69
CA ASP A 125 22.82 13.66 18.15
C ASP A 125 22.34 12.34 18.81
N LYS A 126 22.10 11.30 18.01
CA LYS A 126 21.59 9.98 18.43
C LYS A 126 22.66 9.03 18.99
N GLY A 127 23.94 9.32 18.74
CA GLY A 127 25.05 8.49 19.22
C GLY A 127 25.00 7.08 18.64
N ASP A 128 24.85 6.10 19.52
CA ASP A 128 25.02 4.68 19.21
C ASP A 128 23.71 4.00 18.80
N ASP A 129 22.60 4.75 18.83
CA ASP A 129 21.25 4.34 18.43
C ASP A 129 20.70 5.22 17.28
N PRO A 130 21.35 5.26 16.10
CA PRO A 130 20.81 5.99 14.96
C PRO A 130 19.76 5.17 14.20
N LEU A 131 18.86 5.86 13.52
CA LEU A 131 17.97 5.24 12.54
C LEU A 131 18.75 4.95 11.24
N TYR A 132 18.92 3.68 10.89
CA TYR A 132 19.62 3.28 9.67
C TYR A 132 18.71 3.29 8.45
N PHE A 133 19.30 3.12 7.26
CA PHE A 133 18.53 2.88 6.04
C PHE A 133 19.15 1.81 5.14
N MET A 134 18.33 1.13 4.36
CA MET A 134 18.73 0.32 3.22
C MET A 134 18.44 1.08 1.93
N GLN A 135 19.42 1.17 1.05
CA GLN A 135 19.27 1.89 -0.22
C GLN A 135 18.93 0.93 -1.35
N GLY A 136 17.67 0.99 -1.80
CA GLY A 136 17.19 0.36 -3.01
C GLY A 136 17.73 1.04 -4.27
N ILE A 137 18.00 0.22 -5.29
CA ILE A 137 18.37 0.66 -6.64
C ILE A 137 17.41 -0.02 -7.61
N TRP A 138 16.38 0.71 -8.02
CA TRP A 138 15.33 0.23 -8.91
C TRP A 138 15.90 -0.18 -10.28
N SER A 139 15.54 -1.39 -10.74
CA SER A 139 15.90 -1.88 -12.08
C SER A 139 15.15 -1.13 -13.18
N PRO A 140 15.64 -1.13 -14.43
CA PRO A 140 14.86 -0.74 -15.60
C PRO A 140 13.78 -1.81 -15.90
N GLU A 141 12.82 -1.97 -14.98
CA GLU A 141 11.82 -3.05 -14.94
C GLU A 141 10.97 -3.12 -16.20
N GLU A 142 10.40 -1.98 -16.63
CA GLU A 142 9.59 -1.92 -17.85
C GLU A 142 10.38 -2.44 -19.06
N GLN A 143 11.65 -2.04 -19.19
CA GLN A 143 12.50 -2.51 -20.28
C GLN A 143 12.85 -4.00 -20.14
N LEU A 144 13.10 -4.49 -18.92
CA LEU A 144 13.35 -5.91 -18.66
C LEU A 144 12.14 -6.76 -19.08
N ILE A 145 10.93 -6.36 -18.71
CA ILE A 145 9.68 -7.05 -19.07
C ILE A 145 9.44 -6.99 -20.58
N GLU A 146 9.59 -5.82 -21.20
CA GLU A 146 9.34 -5.62 -22.64
C GLU A 146 10.34 -6.39 -23.52
N ARG A 147 11.63 -6.35 -23.18
CA ARG A 147 12.71 -6.96 -23.98
C ARG A 147 12.92 -8.42 -23.64
N LYS A 148 12.53 -8.86 -22.44
CA LYS A 148 12.72 -10.21 -21.89
C LYS A 148 14.17 -10.68 -21.89
N ASP A 149 15.13 -9.74 -21.84
CA ASP A 149 16.56 -10.06 -21.91
C ASP A 149 17.37 -9.11 -21.02
N ALA A 150 17.96 -9.62 -19.94
CA ALA A 150 18.77 -8.82 -19.03
C ALA A 150 20.11 -8.36 -19.61
N TYR A 151 20.63 -9.03 -20.66
CA TYR A 151 21.90 -8.69 -21.30
C TYR A 151 21.78 -7.65 -22.41
N ASP A 152 20.58 -7.14 -22.67
CA ASP A 152 20.41 -6.01 -23.59
C ASP A 152 21.32 -4.84 -23.17
N GLU A 153 22.08 -4.31 -24.14
CA GLU A 153 23.13 -3.32 -23.86
C GLU A 153 22.56 -2.06 -23.20
N GLU A 154 21.36 -1.61 -23.59
CA GLU A 154 20.73 -0.42 -23.02
C GLU A 154 20.28 -0.66 -21.58
N ILE A 155 19.75 -1.85 -21.29
CA ILE A 155 19.37 -2.27 -19.93
C ILE A 155 20.60 -2.28 -19.03
N VAL A 156 21.69 -2.94 -19.45
CA VAL A 156 22.92 -3.02 -18.68
C VAL A 156 23.51 -1.63 -18.40
N GLN A 157 23.58 -0.77 -19.43
CA GLN A 157 24.13 0.59 -19.26
C GLN A 157 23.23 1.47 -18.39
N THR A 158 21.91 1.39 -18.57
CA THR A 158 20.94 2.14 -17.77
C THR A 158 21.05 1.75 -16.31
N PHE A 159 21.07 0.45 -16.00
CA PHE A 159 21.12 -0.01 -14.62
C PHE A 159 22.47 0.34 -13.95
N LYS A 160 23.59 0.17 -14.65
CA LYS A 160 24.90 0.60 -14.12
C LYS A 160 24.97 2.11 -13.87
N ALA A 161 24.36 2.92 -14.73
CA ALA A 161 24.28 4.36 -14.52
C ALA A 161 23.41 4.71 -13.30
N GLU A 162 22.29 4.02 -13.10
CA GLU A 162 21.45 4.16 -11.91
C GLU A 162 22.18 3.75 -10.62
N ILE A 163 22.97 2.67 -10.66
CA ILE A 163 23.84 2.25 -9.55
C ILE A 163 24.87 3.34 -9.21
N SER A 164 25.64 3.80 -10.20
CA SER A 164 26.63 4.86 -10.00
C SER A 164 25.99 6.15 -9.44
N LYS A 165 24.79 6.50 -9.91
CA LYS A 165 24.01 7.63 -9.39
C LYS A 165 23.61 7.41 -7.93
N ALA A 166 23.10 6.23 -7.58
CA ALA A 166 22.65 5.92 -6.22
C ALA A 166 23.80 5.95 -5.21
N VAL A 167 24.94 5.32 -5.54
CA VAL A 167 26.14 5.36 -4.71
C VAL A 167 26.62 6.79 -4.50
N ALA A 168 26.79 7.56 -5.57
CA ALA A 168 27.24 8.95 -5.45
C ALA A 168 26.23 9.85 -4.70
N ALA A 169 24.92 9.58 -4.81
CA ALA A 169 23.88 10.30 -4.08
C ALA A 169 23.96 10.06 -2.56
N VAL A 170 24.11 8.80 -2.13
CA VAL A 170 24.28 8.41 -0.72
C VAL A 170 25.51 9.07 -0.10
N TYR A 171 26.62 9.12 -0.84
CA TYR A 171 27.86 9.75 -0.37
C TYR A 171 27.89 11.27 -0.55
N GLY A 172 26.87 11.87 -1.19
CA GLY A 172 26.76 13.31 -1.36
C GLY A 172 27.75 13.90 -2.36
N ASP A 173 28.08 13.15 -3.43
CA ASP A 173 29.11 13.48 -4.42
C ASP A 173 28.56 13.58 -5.86
N ILE A 174 27.30 14.00 -6.02
CA ILE A 174 26.68 14.14 -7.34
C ILE A 174 25.73 15.33 -7.45
N ASN A 175 25.67 15.92 -8.64
CA ASN A 175 24.62 16.83 -9.08
C ASN A 175 23.83 16.15 -10.19
N VAL A 176 22.54 15.93 -9.94
CA VAL A 176 21.63 15.27 -10.88
C VAL A 176 20.73 16.34 -11.51
N GLU A 177 20.78 16.44 -12.82
CA GLU A 177 19.90 17.35 -13.58
C GLU A 177 18.44 16.87 -13.52
N ALA A 178 17.51 17.83 -13.52
CA ALA A 178 16.09 17.52 -13.46
C ALA A 178 15.64 16.76 -14.71
N LYS A 179 15.02 15.59 -14.49
CA LYS A 179 14.34 14.79 -15.50
C LYS A 179 12.98 14.38 -14.96
N HIS A 180 11.95 14.43 -15.81
CA HIS A 180 10.62 13.99 -15.43
C HIS A 180 10.67 12.52 -14.97
N GLY A 181 9.97 12.21 -13.87
CA GLY A 181 9.95 10.86 -13.32
C GLY A 181 11.17 10.48 -12.46
N GLN A 182 12.12 11.38 -12.21
CA GLN A 182 13.38 11.04 -11.54
C GLN A 182 13.78 12.07 -10.47
N SER A 183 14.43 11.58 -9.42
CA SER A 183 15.09 12.41 -8.40
C SER A 183 16.12 13.35 -9.02
N SER A 184 16.25 14.56 -8.48
CA SER A 184 17.20 15.55 -8.98
C SER A 184 17.73 16.48 -7.89
N GLY A 185 18.77 17.24 -8.22
CA GLY A 185 19.36 18.24 -7.34
C GLY A 185 20.80 17.92 -6.93
N LYS A 186 21.27 18.67 -5.93
CA LYS A 186 22.67 18.63 -5.46
C LYS A 186 22.76 17.81 -4.19
N TYR A 187 23.29 16.61 -4.29
CA TYR A 187 23.63 15.76 -3.16
C TYR A 187 24.97 16.25 -2.61
N LYS A 188 24.99 16.61 -1.33
CA LYS A 188 26.16 17.23 -0.66
C LYS A 188 26.42 16.70 0.74
N VAL A 189 25.59 15.78 1.20
CA VAL A 189 25.61 15.25 2.55
C VAL A 189 25.90 13.76 2.44
N ASN A 190 26.96 13.31 3.09
CA ASN A 190 27.33 11.91 3.15
C ASN A 190 26.47 11.21 4.21
N ALA A 191 25.54 10.37 3.75
CA ALA A 191 24.69 9.51 4.58
C ALA A 191 25.25 8.09 4.74
N GLY A 192 26.35 7.73 4.05
CA GLY A 192 26.89 6.37 3.97
C GLY A 192 27.19 5.72 5.32
N LYS A 193 27.57 6.49 6.36
CA LYS A 193 27.77 5.94 7.71
C LYS A 193 26.48 5.39 8.38
N TYR A 194 25.30 5.75 7.87
CA TYR A 194 24.00 5.26 8.34
C TYR A 194 23.39 4.23 7.38
N LEU A 195 24.11 3.84 6.33
CA LEU A 195 23.68 2.80 5.42
C LEU A 195 23.82 1.43 6.11
N MET A 196 22.76 0.64 6.08
CA MET A 196 22.76 -0.74 6.57
C MET A 196 23.10 -1.72 5.46
N ALA A 197 22.53 -1.54 4.26
CA ALA A 197 22.78 -2.39 3.11
C ALA A 197 22.41 -1.72 1.78
N TRP A 198 23.05 -2.18 0.70
CA TRP A 198 22.62 -1.95 -0.68
C TRP A 198 21.63 -3.03 -1.12
N HIS A 199 20.55 -2.62 -1.77
CA HIS A 199 19.49 -3.53 -2.25
C HIS A 199 19.28 -3.30 -3.76
N VAL A 200 19.80 -4.20 -4.60
CA VAL A 200 19.81 -4.02 -6.06
C VAL A 200 18.62 -4.72 -6.70
N GLY A 201 17.86 -4.01 -7.54
CA GLY A 201 16.81 -4.60 -8.38
C GLY A 201 15.41 -4.54 -7.79
N THR A 202 14.48 -5.17 -8.50
CA THR A 202 13.04 -5.28 -8.20
C THR A 202 12.63 -6.75 -8.11
N GLU A 203 11.34 -7.01 -7.95
CA GLU A 203 10.78 -8.34 -8.20
C GLU A 203 11.02 -8.73 -9.67
N TRP A 204 11.42 -9.98 -9.92
CA TRP A 204 11.82 -10.44 -11.25
C TRP A 204 10.69 -11.19 -11.95
N ASP A 205 10.34 -10.77 -13.16
CA ASP A 205 9.40 -11.48 -14.04
C ASP A 205 9.97 -12.87 -14.43
N PRO A 206 9.30 -13.98 -14.10
CA PRO A 206 9.81 -15.33 -14.35
C PRO A 206 10.09 -15.60 -15.83
N THR A 207 9.20 -15.11 -16.72
CA THR A 207 9.36 -15.33 -18.15
C THR A 207 10.60 -14.60 -18.70
N MET A 208 10.90 -13.40 -18.20
CA MET A 208 12.12 -12.66 -18.54
C MET A 208 13.38 -13.38 -18.05
N VAL A 209 13.36 -13.93 -16.82
CA VAL A 209 14.48 -14.68 -16.25
C VAL A 209 14.74 -15.95 -17.07
N ASP A 210 13.71 -16.75 -17.34
CA ASP A 210 13.82 -17.98 -18.13
C ASP A 210 14.33 -17.71 -19.55
N ASN A 211 13.80 -16.68 -20.22
CA ASN A 211 14.25 -16.31 -21.55
C ASN A 211 15.72 -15.85 -21.55
N THR A 212 16.12 -15.02 -20.58
CA THR A 212 17.52 -14.59 -20.41
C THR A 212 18.43 -15.81 -20.25
N ASN A 213 18.07 -16.75 -19.36
CA ASN A 213 18.83 -17.97 -19.11
C ASN A 213 18.94 -18.85 -20.36
N THR A 214 17.88 -18.93 -21.16
CA THR A 214 17.84 -19.72 -22.39
C THR A 214 18.70 -19.13 -23.50
N VAL A 215 18.56 -17.82 -23.75
CA VAL A 215 19.26 -17.13 -24.85
C VAL A 215 20.75 -16.99 -24.56
N HIS A 216 21.13 -16.82 -23.29
CA HIS A 216 22.50 -16.56 -22.86
C HIS A 216 23.17 -17.75 -22.18
N LYS A 217 22.69 -18.98 -22.39
CA LYS A 217 23.23 -20.21 -21.77
C LYS A 217 24.74 -20.44 -21.97
N ASP A 218 25.30 -19.85 -23.03
CA ASP A 218 26.72 -19.97 -23.41
C ASP A 218 27.58 -18.79 -22.89
N VAL A 219 26.97 -17.82 -22.18
CA VAL A 219 27.70 -16.74 -21.53
C VAL A 219 28.61 -17.32 -20.45
N PRO A 220 29.91 -16.97 -20.43
CA PRO A 220 30.81 -17.47 -19.42
C PRO A 220 30.43 -16.93 -18.04
N ARG A 221 30.76 -17.72 -17.01
CA ARG A 221 30.66 -17.29 -15.62
C ARG A 221 31.31 -15.92 -15.42
N TYR A 222 30.61 -15.03 -14.73
CA TYR A 222 31.10 -13.70 -14.40
C TYR A 222 32.09 -13.78 -13.23
N GLU A 223 33.32 -13.34 -13.49
CA GLU A 223 34.40 -13.25 -12.49
C GLU A 223 34.72 -11.76 -12.24
N GLY A 224 34.13 -11.19 -11.19
CA GLY A 224 34.33 -9.80 -10.79
C GLY A 224 35.44 -9.62 -9.76
N SER A 225 35.69 -8.36 -9.40
CA SER A 225 36.73 -8.01 -8.42
C SER A 225 36.26 -8.14 -6.97
N TYR A 226 34.97 -7.94 -6.73
CA TYR A 226 34.30 -7.94 -5.45
C TYR A 226 33.19 -8.99 -5.37
N PHE A 227 32.48 -9.23 -6.48
CA PHE A 227 31.43 -10.24 -6.58
C PHE A 227 31.60 -11.10 -7.83
N SER A 228 31.27 -12.39 -7.73
CA SER A 228 31.34 -13.32 -8.86
C SER A 228 30.14 -14.25 -8.88
N GLY A 229 29.81 -14.78 -10.05
CA GLY A 229 28.93 -15.93 -10.16
C GLY A 229 29.65 -17.19 -9.67
N THR A 230 28.94 -18.07 -8.99
CA THR A 230 29.44 -19.41 -8.68
C THR A 230 29.47 -20.27 -9.94
N LYS A 231 29.99 -21.50 -9.84
CA LYS A 231 29.99 -22.47 -10.94
C LYS A 231 28.58 -22.88 -11.39
N ASP A 232 27.57 -22.73 -10.53
CA ASP A 232 26.20 -23.17 -10.75
C ASP A 232 25.29 -22.00 -11.18
N ALA A 233 25.86 -20.78 -11.26
CA ALA A 233 25.14 -19.57 -11.63
C ALA A 233 24.60 -19.62 -13.07
N SER A 234 23.31 -19.39 -13.20
CA SER A 234 22.61 -19.14 -14.45
C SER A 234 23.08 -17.83 -15.11
N PRO A 235 22.82 -17.62 -16.41
CA PRO A 235 23.14 -16.35 -17.07
C PRO A 235 22.55 -15.13 -16.36
N PHE A 236 21.31 -15.21 -15.89
CA PHE A 236 20.67 -14.12 -15.15
C PHE A 236 21.36 -13.84 -13.81
N GLU A 237 21.74 -14.87 -13.06
CA GLU A 237 22.49 -14.70 -11.80
C GLU A 237 23.90 -14.16 -12.04
N ASN A 238 24.56 -14.51 -13.14
CA ASN A 238 25.83 -13.89 -13.54
C ASN A 238 25.67 -12.40 -13.90
N TRP A 239 24.53 -12.02 -14.49
CA TRP A 239 24.20 -10.62 -14.72
C TRP A 239 24.01 -9.88 -13.39
N LEU A 240 23.29 -10.45 -12.43
CA LEU A 240 23.15 -9.90 -11.07
C LEU A 240 24.51 -9.77 -10.37
N ALA A 241 25.38 -10.78 -10.44
CA ALA A 241 26.75 -10.73 -9.92
C ALA A 241 27.52 -9.53 -10.50
N SER A 242 27.35 -9.24 -11.79
CA SER A 242 28.00 -8.10 -12.45
C SER A 242 27.49 -6.73 -11.98
N LEU A 243 26.23 -6.65 -11.54
CA LEU A 243 25.64 -5.44 -11.00
C LEU A 243 26.07 -5.22 -9.55
N LEU A 244 26.13 -6.27 -8.75
CA LEU A 244 26.68 -6.23 -7.40
C LEU A 244 28.17 -5.86 -7.41
N ASP A 245 28.96 -6.45 -8.33
CA ASP A 245 30.37 -6.10 -8.51
C ASP A 245 30.55 -4.62 -8.88
N HIS A 246 29.71 -4.11 -9.79
CA HIS A 246 29.71 -2.69 -10.15
C HIS A 246 29.32 -1.81 -8.95
N THR A 247 28.34 -2.22 -8.15
CA THR A 247 27.90 -1.48 -6.95
C THR A 247 29.04 -1.40 -5.92
N ALA A 248 29.70 -2.54 -5.66
CA ALA A 248 30.87 -2.63 -4.78
C ALA A 248 32.04 -1.77 -5.30
N ALA A 249 32.32 -1.81 -6.60
CA ALA A 249 33.37 -1.00 -7.21
C ALA A 249 33.09 0.51 -7.11
N GLU A 250 31.83 0.94 -7.21
CA GLU A 250 31.44 2.33 -7.00
C GLU A 250 31.56 2.74 -5.53
N GLU A 251 31.12 1.89 -4.60
CA GLU A 251 31.18 2.19 -3.16
C GLU A 251 32.62 2.20 -2.62
N GLN A 252 33.47 1.27 -3.06
CA GLN A 252 34.86 1.17 -2.59
C GLN A 252 35.65 2.48 -2.79
N LYS A 253 35.27 3.32 -3.77
CA LYS A 253 35.87 4.65 -4.00
C LYS A 253 35.75 5.58 -2.78
N TYR A 254 34.78 5.34 -1.90
CA TYR A 254 34.54 6.12 -0.69
C TYR A 254 35.18 5.51 0.57
N GLY A 255 35.85 4.35 0.46
CA GLY A 255 36.53 3.68 1.57
C GLY A 255 35.56 3.02 2.56
N TRP A 256 34.41 2.57 2.08
CA TRP A 256 33.39 1.87 2.86
C TRP A 256 33.04 0.54 2.20
N GLN A 257 32.54 -0.38 3.00
CA GLN A 257 31.83 -1.56 2.53
C GLN A 257 30.56 -1.74 3.36
N HIS A 258 29.44 -1.96 2.69
CA HIS A 258 28.19 -2.37 3.32
C HIS A 258 27.73 -3.73 2.79
N PRO A 259 26.97 -4.50 3.59
CA PRO A 259 26.28 -5.69 3.11
C PRO A 259 25.49 -5.38 1.84
N MET A 260 25.49 -6.32 0.90
CA MET A 260 24.72 -6.20 -0.33
C MET A 260 23.70 -7.33 -0.46
N THR A 261 22.63 -7.06 -1.21
CA THR A 261 21.66 -8.05 -1.67
C THR A 261 21.14 -7.64 -3.04
N PHE A 262 20.52 -8.57 -3.74
CA PHE A 262 19.53 -8.25 -4.77
C PHE A 262 18.12 -8.57 -4.27
N THR A 263 17.11 -7.91 -4.83
CA THR A 263 15.70 -8.20 -4.55
C THR A 263 15.31 -9.56 -5.12
N ASN A 264 14.60 -10.39 -4.37
CA ASN A 264 13.92 -11.56 -4.89
C ASN A 264 12.52 -11.66 -4.25
N TRP A 265 11.70 -12.59 -4.74
CA TRP A 265 10.34 -12.81 -4.27
C TRP A 265 9.91 -14.26 -4.50
N VAL A 266 8.81 -14.62 -3.85
CA VAL A 266 8.14 -15.93 -3.86
C VAL A 266 8.01 -16.59 -5.25
N THR A 267 7.76 -15.80 -6.29
CA THR A 267 7.54 -16.27 -7.67
C THR A 267 8.81 -16.76 -8.38
N THR A 268 9.99 -16.31 -7.93
CA THR A 268 11.30 -16.77 -8.43
C THR A 268 12.17 -17.32 -7.31
N ASP A 269 11.55 -17.88 -6.27
CA ASP A 269 12.26 -18.50 -5.16
C ASP A 269 12.92 -19.84 -5.55
N VAL A 270 13.60 -20.46 -4.58
CA VAL A 270 14.36 -21.71 -4.77
C VAL A 270 13.57 -22.98 -4.42
N LEU A 271 12.29 -22.84 -4.09
CA LEU A 271 11.41 -23.94 -3.70
C LEU A 271 10.61 -24.41 -4.92
N GLU A 272 10.05 -25.62 -4.83
CA GLU A 272 9.09 -26.13 -5.80
C GLU A 272 7.67 -25.99 -5.25
N HIS A 273 6.76 -25.42 -6.04
CA HIS A 273 5.36 -25.18 -5.65
C HIS A 273 4.39 -26.01 -6.49
N PRO A 274 4.26 -27.33 -6.25
CA PRO A 274 3.37 -28.21 -7.04
C PRO A 274 1.89 -27.81 -6.95
N GLY A 275 1.51 -27.02 -5.95
CA GLY A 275 0.17 -26.47 -5.79
C GLY A 275 -0.08 -25.17 -6.53
N GLU A 276 0.92 -24.54 -7.15
CA GLU A 276 0.74 -23.28 -7.89
C GLU A 276 -0.02 -23.53 -9.21
N PRO A 277 -1.20 -22.90 -9.44
CA PRO A 277 -1.94 -23.08 -10.68
C PRO A 277 -1.22 -22.51 -11.92
N LEU A 278 -0.58 -21.35 -11.80
CA LEU A 278 0.07 -20.67 -12.93
C LEU A 278 1.49 -21.19 -13.13
N PHE A 279 1.79 -21.72 -14.31
CA PHE A 279 3.14 -22.23 -14.60
C PHE A 279 4.22 -21.16 -14.46
N GLU A 280 3.88 -19.92 -14.82
CA GLU A 280 4.77 -18.76 -14.75
C GLU A 280 5.25 -18.48 -13.32
N GLU A 281 4.37 -18.62 -12.32
CA GLU A 281 4.64 -18.33 -10.91
C GLU A 281 5.56 -19.37 -10.22
N ASP A 282 5.88 -20.47 -10.90
CA ASP A 282 6.77 -21.57 -10.46
C ASP A 282 7.65 -22.02 -11.65
N LEU A 283 8.06 -21.07 -12.51
CA LEU A 283 8.75 -21.34 -13.78
C LEU A 283 10.26 -21.48 -13.63
N VAL A 284 10.88 -20.59 -12.85
CA VAL A 284 12.33 -20.45 -12.76
C VAL A 284 12.75 -19.88 -11.42
N SER A 285 13.89 -20.34 -10.90
CA SER A 285 14.48 -19.86 -9.66
C SER A 285 15.58 -18.84 -9.91
N VAL A 286 15.70 -17.86 -9.00
CA VAL A 286 16.86 -16.99 -8.85
C VAL A 286 17.44 -17.23 -7.46
N ASP A 287 18.60 -17.87 -7.38
CA ASP A 287 19.22 -18.30 -6.13
C ASP A 287 20.35 -17.35 -5.73
N ALA A 288 20.18 -16.65 -4.60
CA ALA A 288 21.21 -15.78 -4.05
C ALA A 288 22.54 -16.52 -3.78
N ARG A 289 22.50 -17.83 -3.48
CA ARG A 289 23.72 -18.64 -3.26
C ARG A 289 24.56 -18.81 -4.52
N HIS A 290 24.00 -18.50 -5.69
CA HIS A 290 24.75 -18.53 -6.94
C HIS A 290 25.60 -17.28 -7.18
N VAL A 291 25.57 -16.30 -6.27
CA VAL A 291 26.48 -15.15 -6.26
C VAL A 291 27.33 -15.19 -4.99
N GLU A 292 28.64 -14.97 -5.12
CA GLU A 292 29.57 -15.01 -4.00
C GLU A 292 30.41 -13.72 -3.88
N PRO A 293 30.64 -13.20 -2.65
CA PRO A 293 31.62 -12.16 -2.41
C PRO A 293 33.04 -12.72 -2.56
N VAL A 294 33.96 -11.93 -3.13
CA VAL A 294 35.36 -12.29 -3.37
C VAL A 294 36.32 -11.45 -2.52
N ASN A 295 36.30 -10.13 -2.70
CA ASN A 295 37.10 -9.17 -1.92
C ASN A 295 36.18 -8.17 -1.21
N TRP A 296 35.12 -8.69 -0.59
CA TRP A 296 34.06 -7.89 0.03
C TRP A 296 33.74 -8.41 1.43
N ASP A 297 34.35 -7.82 2.44
CA ASP A 297 34.31 -8.29 3.83
C ASP A 297 33.00 -7.94 4.56
N ALA A 298 32.27 -6.94 4.07
CA ALA A 298 30.92 -6.64 4.57
C ALA A 298 29.90 -7.73 4.19
N GLY A 299 30.24 -8.54 3.18
CA GLY A 299 29.50 -9.73 2.76
C GLY A 299 28.13 -9.47 2.10
N TYR A 300 27.28 -10.49 2.11
CA TYR A 300 26.12 -10.64 1.23
C TYR A 300 25.01 -11.47 1.89
N PHE A 301 23.74 -11.18 1.57
CA PHE A 301 22.59 -11.90 2.12
C PHE A 301 21.47 -12.06 1.08
N ALA A 302 20.53 -12.98 1.35
CA ALA A 302 19.35 -13.18 0.54
C ALA A 302 18.18 -12.31 1.04
N ALA A 303 17.48 -11.62 0.14
CA ALA A 303 16.32 -10.80 0.45
C ALA A 303 15.08 -11.26 -0.34
N TYR A 304 13.97 -11.46 0.37
CA TYR A 304 12.70 -11.88 -0.23
C TYR A 304 11.55 -10.95 0.14
N HIS A 305 10.73 -10.61 -0.84
CA HIS A 305 9.37 -10.14 -0.60
C HIS A 305 8.46 -11.35 -0.43
N VAL A 306 7.71 -11.39 0.68
CA VAL A 306 6.85 -12.54 1.03
C VAL A 306 5.53 -12.02 1.59
N TYR A 307 4.51 -11.99 0.75
CA TYR A 307 3.14 -11.65 1.11
C TYR A 307 2.33 -12.94 1.38
N PRO A 308 1.41 -12.95 2.38
CA PRO A 308 0.76 -14.20 2.82
C PRO A 308 -0.38 -14.70 1.91
N TYR A 309 -0.69 -13.96 0.84
CA TYR A 309 -1.85 -14.16 -0.03
C TYR A 309 -1.49 -14.38 -1.50
N TYR A 310 -0.23 -14.16 -1.90
CA TYR A 310 0.23 -14.25 -3.29
C TYR A 310 1.62 -14.90 -3.34
N PRO A 311 1.88 -15.86 -4.25
CA PRO A 311 0.98 -16.43 -5.25
C PRO A 311 -0.06 -17.38 -4.66
N ASP A 312 -0.86 -18.00 -5.52
CA ASP A 312 -1.98 -18.84 -5.12
C ASP A 312 -1.54 -20.10 -4.35
N PHE A 313 -0.29 -20.54 -4.51
CA PHE A 313 0.26 -21.68 -3.77
C PHE A 313 0.12 -21.58 -2.26
N PHE A 314 0.08 -20.37 -1.67
CA PHE A 314 -0.14 -20.22 -0.23
C PHE A 314 -1.47 -20.86 0.21
N ARG A 315 -2.49 -20.81 -0.67
CA ARG A 315 -3.81 -21.42 -0.44
C ARG A 315 -3.90 -22.84 -0.97
N THR A 316 -3.33 -23.11 -2.13
CA THR A 316 -3.58 -24.33 -2.91
C THR A 316 -2.55 -25.43 -2.66
N ASP A 317 -1.32 -25.10 -2.24
CA ASP A 317 -0.27 -26.09 -2.03
C ASP A 317 -0.41 -26.81 -0.68
N LYS A 318 -0.82 -28.08 -0.77
CA LYS A 318 -0.93 -28.99 0.37
C LYS A 318 0.40 -29.24 1.07
N THR A 319 1.53 -29.04 0.41
CA THR A 319 2.84 -29.21 1.03
C THR A 319 3.17 -28.11 2.04
N LEU A 320 2.42 -26.99 2.06
CA LEU A 320 2.51 -25.93 3.07
C LEU A 320 1.55 -26.14 4.25
N GLN A 321 0.63 -27.10 4.17
CA GLN A 321 -0.35 -27.41 5.22
C GLN A 321 0.27 -28.30 6.31
N THR A 322 1.31 -27.78 6.97
CA THR A 322 2.12 -28.54 7.96
C THR A 322 2.07 -27.97 9.36
N ILE A 323 1.69 -26.70 9.52
CA ILE A 323 1.61 -26.00 10.80
C ILE A 323 0.14 -25.61 11.04
N PRO A 324 -0.59 -26.27 11.95
CA PRO A 324 -1.97 -25.88 12.27
C PRO A 324 -2.05 -24.46 12.83
N ASP A 325 -3.06 -23.69 12.44
CA ASP A 325 -3.27 -22.31 12.91
C ASP A 325 -4.07 -22.20 14.23
N GLY A 326 -4.58 -23.34 14.74
CA GLY A 326 -5.44 -23.39 15.93
C GLY A 326 -6.93 -23.13 15.67
N ASN A 327 -7.30 -22.71 14.45
CA ASN A 327 -8.66 -22.37 14.02
C ASN A 327 -9.21 -23.33 12.96
N GLY A 328 -8.57 -24.50 12.79
CA GLY A 328 -8.97 -25.53 11.84
C GLY A 328 -8.34 -25.40 10.44
N GLY A 329 -7.47 -24.40 10.26
CA GLY A 329 -6.65 -24.21 9.06
C GLY A 329 -5.17 -24.45 9.33
N TYR A 330 -4.33 -23.86 8.48
CA TYR A 330 -2.87 -23.97 8.54
C TYR A 330 -2.24 -22.58 8.40
N ASN A 331 -1.17 -22.35 9.15
CA ASN A 331 -0.26 -21.23 8.94
C ASN A 331 0.71 -21.58 7.79
N THR A 332 0.23 -21.44 6.56
CA THR A 332 1.01 -21.74 5.36
C THR A 332 2.14 -20.73 5.14
N TYR A 333 1.98 -19.48 5.62
CA TYR A 333 3.03 -18.47 5.65
C TYR A 333 4.25 -18.93 6.45
N LYS A 334 4.07 -19.34 7.71
CA LYS A 334 5.16 -19.87 8.53
C LYS A 334 5.75 -21.15 7.96
N ALA A 335 4.93 -22.03 7.38
CA ALA A 335 5.41 -23.25 6.74
C ALA A 335 6.30 -22.96 5.51
N TYR A 336 5.94 -21.95 4.71
CA TYR A 336 6.76 -21.45 3.62
C TYR A 336 8.09 -20.90 4.13
N LEU A 337 8.05 -20.00 5.12
CA LEU A 337 9.25 -19.43 5.73
C LEU A 337 10.20 -20.52 6.26
N ARG A 338 9.66 -21.56 6.90
CA ARG A 338 10.46 -22.69 7.37
C ARG A 338 11.19 -23.41 6.25
N LYS A 339 10.50 -23.68 5.14
CA LYS A 339 11.09 -24.35 3.97
C LYS A 339 12.16 -23.48 3.32
N LEU A 340 11.87 -22.20 3.13
CA LEU A 340 12.82 -21.26 2.54
C LEU A 340 14.05 -21.13 3.43
N LYS A 341 13.89 -20.94 4.76
CA LYS A 341 15.00 -20.89 5.69
C LYS A 341 15.86 -22.15 5.65
N ALA A 342 15.25 -23.34 5.50
CA ALA A 342 15.99 -24.60 5.39
C ALA A 342 16.83 -24.71 4.09
N ALA A 343 16.54 -23.92 3.06
CA ALA A 343 17.37 -23.84 1.86
C ALA A 343 18.63 -22.97 2.05
N PHE A 344 18.64 -22.07 3.04
CA PHE A 344 19.73 -21.12 3.31
C PHE A 344 20.42 -21.43 4.64
N GLU A 345 21.30 -22.44 4.65
CA GLU A 345 22.02 -22.88 5.87
C GLU A 345 23.34 -22.14 6.13
N ASP A 346 23.82 -21.35 5.17
CA ASP A 346 25.15 -20.71 5.16
C ASP A 346 25.12 -19.21 4.80
N MET A 347 23.92 -18.65 4.60
CA MET A 347 23.71 -17.25 4.22
C MET A 347 22.60 -16.62 5.08
N PRO A 348 22.70 -15.34 5.48
CA PRO A 348 21.59 -14.66 6.14
C PRO A 348 20.43 -14.48 5.16
N ILE A 349 19.21 -14.53 5.67
CA ILE A 349 18.01 -14.32 4.88
C ILE A 349 17.10 -13.30 5.58
N MET A 350 16.61 -12.32 4.83
CA MET A 350 15.68 -11.31 5.32
C MET A 350 14.39 -11.30 4.51
N VAL A 351 13.27 -11.08 5.19
CA VAL A 351 12.02 -10.70 4.52
C VAL A 351 12.00 -9.18 4.44
N THR A 352 12.23 -8.63 3.25
CA THR A 352 12.34 -7.17 3.04
C THR A 352 11.03 -6.51 2.64
N GLU A 353 9.98 -7.29 2.39
CA GLU A 353 8.59 -6.83 2.30
C GLU A 353 7.63 -7.92 2.78
N TYR A 354 6.66 -7.53 3.61
CA TYR A 354 5.50 -8.30 4.03
C TYR A 354 4.42 -7.35 4.56
N GLY A 355 3.16 -7.78 4.60
CA GLY A 355 2.09 -7.06 5.27
C GLY A 355 0.73 -7.26 4.60
N VAL A 356 -0.31 -6.67 5.19
CA VAL A 356 -1.65 -6.56 4.62
C VAL A 356 -2.18 -5.12 4.70
N PRO A 357 -3.11 -4.69 3.84
CA PRO A 357 -3.69 -3.35 3.88
C PRO A 357 -4.96 -3.24 4.73
N SER A 358 -5.25 -2.04 5.24
CA SER A 358 -6.45 -1.71 6.03
C SER A 358 -7.54 -1.05 5.16
N SER A 359 -8.11 -1.79 4.19
CA SER A 359 -9.03 -1.28 3.17
C SER A 359 -10.39 -1.97 3.15
N ILE A 360 -11.41 -1.30 2.61
CA ILE A 360 -12.71 -1.93 2.28
C ILE A 360 -12.53 -2.94 1.15
N GLY A 361 -11.74 -2.58 0.14
CA GLY A 361 -11.46 -3.45 -1.00
C GLY A 361 -10.58 -4.63 -0.61
N VAL A 362 -10.75 -5.73 -1.36
CA VAL A 362 -9.98 -6.97 -1.26
C VAL A 362 -9.61 -7.42 -2.68
N SER A 363 -8.42 -7.98 -2.87
CA SER A 363 -7.98 -8.49 -4.19
C SER A 363 -7.52 -9.93 -4.20
N HIS A 364 -7.15 -10.50 -3.06
CA HIS A 364 -6.82 -11.91 -2.91
C HIS A 364 -7.16 -12.35 -1.48
N HIS A 365 -7.61 -13.60 -1.32
CA HIS A 365 -7.68 -14.22 0.00
C HIS A 365 -6.31 -14.78 0.42
N GLY A 366 -6.04 -14.79 1.71
CA GLY A 366 -4.88 -15.40 2.34
C GLY A 366 -5.30 -16.37 3.45
N PRO A 367 -4.61 -17.51 3.63
CA PRO A 367 -4.96 -18.49 4.66
C PRO A 367 -4.96 -17.91 6.08
N GLY A 368 -6.01 -18.22 6.83
CA GLY A 368 -6.20 -17.73 8.19
C GLY A 368 -6.56 -16.24 8.26
N GLY A 369 -7.26 -15.71 7.24
CA GLY A 369 -7.73 -14.33 7.20
C GLY A 369 -6.65 -13.31 6.87
N LYS A 370 -5.55 -13.73 6.22
CA LYS A 370 -4.43 -12.85 5.85
C LYS A 370 -4.63 -12.27 4.45
N ASP A 371 -5.83 -11.75 4.21
CA ASP A 371 -6.28 -11.32 2.89
C ASP A 371 -5.56 -10.05 2.43
N GLN A 372 -5.45 -9.86 1.12
CA GLN A 372 -4.95 -8.62 0.52
C GLN A 372 -6.05 -7.55 0.54
N GLY A 373 -6.33 -7.04 1.74
CA GLY A 373 -7.40 -6.09 2.02
C GLY A 373 -8.60 -6.73 2.71
N GLY A 374 -9.66 -5.94 2.91
CA GLY A 374 -10.83 -6.35 3.69
C GLY A 374 -10.68 -6.20 5.21
N HIS A 375 -9.64 -5.50 5.67
CA HIS A 375 -9.30 -5.34 7.09
C HIS A 375 -9.53 -3.91 7.57
N ASP A 376 -9.96 -3.74 8.82
CA ASP A 376 -9.80 -2.47 9.52
C ASP A 376 -8.35 -2.29 10.06
N GLU A 377 -8.07 -1.14 10.69
CA GLU A 377 -6.73 -0.84 11.21
C GLU A 377 -6.26 -1.77 12.34
N ALA A 378 -7.19 -2.30 13.14
CA ALA A 378 -6.85 -3.22 14.21
C ALA A 378 -6.57 -4.62 13.66
N GLU A 379 -7.39 -5.09 12.72
CA GLU A 379 -7.18 -6.36 12.00
C GLU A 379 -5.86 -6.34 11.23
N GLN A 380 -5.53 -5.24 10.56
CA GLN A 380 -4.25 -5.03 9.91
C GLN A 380 -3.07 -5.19 10.90
N GLY A 381 -3.17 -4.57 12.08
CA GLY A 381 -2.17 -4.66 13.13
C GLY A 381 -1.95 -6.08 13.62
N LEU A 382 -3.04 -6.79 13.93
CA LEU A 382 -2.99 -8.19 14.38
C LEU A 382 -2.33 -9.12 13.35
N VAL A 383 -2.67 -8.97 12.06
CA VAL A 383 -2.07 -9.77 10.99
C VAL A 383 -0.59 -9.43 10.84
N ASN A 384 -0.23 -8.15 10.77
CA ASN A 384 1.16 -7.72 10.60
C ASN A 384 2.05 -8.18 11.76
N VAL A 385 1.58 -8.07 13.01
CA VAL A 385 2.29 -8.59 14.20
C VAL A 385 2.51 -10.11 14.09
N SER A 386 1.51 -10.86 13.66
CA SER A 386 1.64 -12.31 13.46
C SER A 386 2.69 -12.64 12.40
N LEU A 387 2.71 -11.91 11.28
CA LEU A 387 3.70 -12.11 10.21
C LEU A 387 5.12 -11.79 10.71
N THR A 388 5.31 -10.66 11.40
CA THR A 388 6.60 -10.29 12.00
C THR A 388 7.10 -11.36 12.96
N GLN A 389 6.21 -11.87 13.82
CA GLN A 389 6.56 -12.92 14.79
C GLN A 389 6.94 -14.22 14.08
N ASP A 390 6.23 -14.62 13.02
CA ASP A 390 6.57 -15.81 12.25
C ASP A 390 7.94 -15.70 11.56
N ILE A 391 8.26 -14.54 10.97
CA ILE A 391 9.58 -14.26 10.38
C ILE A 391 10.68 -14.36 11.45
N TYR A 392 10.45 -13.73 12.61
CA TYR A 392 11.39 -13.74 13.72
C TYR A 392 11.61 -15.15 14.30
N ASP A 393 10.53 -15.93 14.48
CA ASP A 393 10.58 -17.29 15.03
C ASP A 393 11.34 -18.25 14.11
N GLU A 394 11.09 -18.19 12.79
CA GLU A 394 11.77 -19.06 11.81
C GLU A 394 13.25 -18.66 11.60
N GLY A 395 13.69 -17.54 12.15
CA GLY A 395 15.12 -17.22 12.24
C GLY A 395 15.72 -16.53 11.05
N TYR A 396 14.93 -15.65 10.47
CA TYR A 396 15.39 -14.65 9.53
C TYR A 396 16.20 -13.57 10.26
N SER A 397 17.07 -12.90 9.52
CA SER A 397 17.91 -11.80 10.01
C SER A 397 17.19 -10.46 9.98
N GLY A 398 15.99 -10.39 9.41
CA GLY A 398 15.20 -9.16 9.36
C GLY A 398 13.79 -9.35 8.82
N ALA A 399 12.93 -8.41 9.20
CA ALA A 399 11.55 -8.25 8.78
C ALA A 399 11.28 -6.76 8.54
N ILE A 400 11.14 -6.37 7.27
CA ILE A 400 10.83 -4.98 6.88
C ILE A 400 9.37 -4.89 6.40
N LEU A 401 8.53 -4.23 7.19
CA LEU A 401 7.10 -4.11 6.94
C LEU A 401 6.82 -3.26 5.70
N PHE A 402 5.88 -3.68 4.87
CA PHE A 402 5.28 -2.88 3.82
C PHE A 402 3.93 -2.32 4.36
N MET A 403 3.84 -1.04 4.76
CA MET A 403 4.87 0.01 4.69
C MET A 403 4.63 1.18 5.68
N TRP A 404 5.44 2.24 5.62
CA TRP A 404 5.28 3.42 6.47
C TRP A 404 3.97 4.17 6.20
N GLN A 405 3.80 4.76 5.02
CA GLN A 405 2.64 5.59 4.68
C GLN A 405 1.71 4.97 3.64
N ASP A 406 0.42 5.33 3.71
CA ASP A 406 -0.52 5.09 2.61
C ASP A 406 -0.10 5.87 1.35
N GLU A 407 -0.29 5.30 0.15
CA GLU A 407 0.14 5.91 -1.12
C GLU A 407 -0.99 5.87 -2.16
N TRP A 408 -1.60 7.04 -2.45
CA TRP A 408 -2.85 7.12 -3.22
C TRP A 408 -2.69 6.84 -4.73
N PHE A 409 -1.47 6.91 -5.27
CA PHE A 409 -1.23 6.64 -6.69
C PHE A 409 -1.30 5.14 -7.04
N LYS A 410 -1.18 4.28 -6.04
CA LYS A 410 -1.12 2.82 -6.22
C LYS A 410 -2.42 2.28 -6.80
N LYS A 411 -2.33 1.11 -7.42
CA LYS A 411 -3.39 0.49 -8.20
C LYS A 411 -3.45 -1.01 -7.90
N THR A 412 -4.65 -1.57 -7.95
CA THR A 412 -4.85 -3.03 -7.89
C THR A 412 -5.51 -3.49 -9.18
N TRP A 413 -5.19 -4.70 -9.65
CA TRP A 413 -5.68 -5.24 -10.93
C TRP A 413 -7.22 -5.26 -11.06
N ASN A 414 -7.95 -5.43 -9.96
CA ASN A 414 -9.41 -5.56 -9.95
C ASN A 414 -10.16 -4.23 -9.84
N THR A 415 -9.51 -3.13 -9.46
CA THR A 415 -10.08 -1.77 -9.46
C THR A 415 -9.52 -0.88 -10.54
N MET A 416 -8.32 -1.15 -11.05
CA MET A 416 -7.66 -0.38 -12.10
C MET A 416 -8.55 -0.14 -13.34
N PRO A 417 -9.36 -1.10 -13.83
CA PRO A 417 -10.28 -0.86 -14.95
C PRO A 417 -11.38 0.17 -14.66
N LEU A 418 -11.60 0.53 -13.39
CA LEU A 418 -12.65 1.44 -12.93
C LEU A 418 -12.09 2.83 -12.57
N GLU A 419 -10.77 2.99 -12.39
CA GLU A 419 -10.13 4.27 -12.07
C GLU A 419 -9.69 5.00 -13.34
N ILE A 420 -10.61 5.77 -13.94
CA ILE A 420 -10.45 6.42 -15.24
C ILE A 420 -10.72 7.93 -15.12
N PRO A 421 -9.80 8.81 -15.59
CA PRO A 421 -8.57 8.49 -16.31
C PRO A 421 -7.40 8.09 -15.38
N ALA A 422 -6.52 7.23 -15.88
CA ALA A 422 -5.48 6.59 -15.07
C ALA A 422 -4.42 7.56 -14.52
N ASP A 423 -4.19 8.69 -15.19
CA ASP A 423 -3.28 9.76 -14.82
C ASP A 423 -3.83 10.69 -13.73
N ARG A 424 -5.06 10.45 -13.27
CA ARG A 424 -5.68 11.18 -12.16
C ARG A 424 -5.83 10.36 -10.87
N ARG A 425 -5.35 9.12 -10.87
CA ARG A 425 -5.45 8.18 -9.74
C ARG A 425 -4.90 8.74 -8.42
N ALA A 426 -3.85 9.57 -8.47
CA ALA A 426 -3.23 10.13 -7.28
C ALA A 426 -4.07 11.24 -6.61
N PHE A 427 -5.01 11.85 -7.34
CA PHE A 427 -5.81 12.98 -6.83
C PHE A 427 -6.99 12.58 -5.95
N TRP A 428 -7.22 11.29 -5.74
CA TRP A 428 -8.32 10.82 -4.91
C TRP A 428 -8.02 9.45 -4.30
N LEU A 429 -8.57 9.21 -3.12
CA LEU A 429 -8.39 7.94 -2.41
C LEU A 429 -9.57 7.02 -2.71
N ASN A 430 -9.33 6.06 -3.60
CA ASN A 430 -10.24 4.95 -3.79
C ASN A 430 -10.03 3.92 -2.67
N VAL A 431 -10.88 3.93 -1.64
CA VAL A 431 -10.78 2.99 -0.50
C VAL A 431 -11.12 1.54 -0.85
N LEU A 432 -11.58 1.29 -2.08
CA LEU A 432 -11.73 -0.03 -2.67
C LEU A 432 -10.44 -0.53 -3.33
N THR A 433 -9.45 0.33 -3.55
CA THR A 433 -8.13 -0.07 -4.03
C THR A 433 -7.23 -0.32 -2.82
N ASN A 434 -7.16 -1.58 -2.40
CA ASN A 434 -6.41 -2.05 -1.24
C ASN A 434 -4.93 -1.62 -1.26
N GLU A 435 -4.27 -1.58 -2.43
CA GLU A 435 -2.88 -1.16 -2.57
C GLU A 435 -2.60 0.26 -2.07
N LYS A 436 -3.61 1.14 -2.01
CA LYS A 436 -3.45 2.50 -1.50
C LYS A 436 -3.32 2.57 0.03
N MET A 437 -3.63 1.50 0.77
CA MET A 437 -3.90 1.53 2.22
C MET A 437 -3.01 0.60 3.06
N PHE A 438 -1.78 0.31 2.61
CA PHE A 438 -0.81 -0.53 3.33
C PHE A 438 -0.08 0.15 4.48
N GLY A 439 -0.04 1.48 4.52
CA GLY A 439 0.73 2.23 5.50
C GLY A 439 0.27 1.96 6.93
N VAL A 440 1.19 2.10 7.90
CA VAL A 440 0.85 2.26 9.33
C VAL A 440 0.61 3.74 9.69
N LEU A 441 0.95 4.65 8.79
CA LEU A 441 0.59 6.06 8.78
C LEU A 441 -0.53 6.28 7.75
N ALA A 442 -1.71 6.64 8.23
CA ALA A 442 -2.84 6.99 7.39
C ALA A 442 -2.63 8.35 6.73
N MET A 443 -2.78 8.38 5.40
CA MET A 443 -2.89 9.61 4.62
C MET A 443 -4.39 9.86 4.38
N GLN A 444 -5.03 10.58 5.30
CA GLN A 444 -6.49 10.70 5.40
C GLN A 444 -7.04 11.79 4.48
N PRO A 445 -8.21 11.60 3.86
CA PRO A 445 -8.85 12.61 3.01
C PRO A 445 -9.40 13.78 3.83
N GLY A 446 -9.61 14.92 3.17
CA GLY A 446 -9.67 16.24 3.81
C GLY A 446 -10.81 16.50 4.80
N LYS A 447 -11.84 15.64 4.88
CA LYS A 447 -12.97 15.83 5.82
C LYS A 447 -12.89 15.00 7.08
N VAL A 448 -11.95 14.06 7.18
CA VAL A 448 -11.89 13.11 8.32
C VAL A 448 -11.63 13.80 9.66
N GLU A 449 -10.92 14.94 9.68
CA GLU A 449 -10.73 15.73 10.92
C GLU A 449 -11.89 16.66 11.26
N GLN A 450 -12.85 16.82 10.34
CA GLN A 450 -13.97 17.76 10.47
C GLN A 450 -15.29 17.04 10.75
N ILE A 451 -15.46 15.84 10.21
CA ILE A 451 -16.68 15.04 10.32
C ILE A 451 -16.32 13.66 10.87
N THR A 452 -16.88 13.36 12.03
CA THR A 452 -16.81 12.07 12.69
C THR A 452 -18.15 11.37 12.50
N ILE A 453 -18.14 10.17 11.95
CA ILE A 453 -19.35 9.35 11.86
C ILE A 453 -19.62 8.78 13.25
N ASP A 454 -20.56 9.35 14.00
CA ASP A 454 -20.95 8.89 15.34
C ASP A 454 -22.46 9.05 15.65
N GLY A 455 -23.23 9.61 14.72
CA GLY A 455 -24.67 9.83 14.83
C GLY A 455 -25.04 11.24 15.30
N ASP A 456 -24.08 12.13 15.51
CA ASP A 456 -24.29 13.53 15.90
C ASP A 456 -23.90 14.50 14.78
N LEU A 457 -24.84 15.36 14.35
CA LEU A 457 -24.57 16.35 13.32
C LEU A 457 -23.93 17.66 13.84
N SER A 458 -23.46 17.71 15.09
CA SER A 458 -22.96 18.95 15.70
C SER A 458 -21.59 19.41 15.17
N ASP A 459 -20.79 18.50 14.62
CA ASP A 459 -19.53 18.80 13.94
C ASP A 459 -19.73 19.32 12.50
N TRP A 460 -20.80 18.91 11.81
CA TRP A 460 -21.23 19.47 10.53
C TRP A 460 -21.45 20.99 10.60
N ASP A 461 -21.87 21.52 11.74
CA ASP A 461 -22.05 22.96 11.96
C ASP A 461 -20.71 23.71 12.14
N LYS A 462 -19.61 22.99 12.35
CA LYS A 462 -18.24 23.54 12.49
C LYS A 462 -17.44 23.49 11.18
N VAL A 463 -17.93 22.75 10.19
CA VAL A 463 -17.35 22.71 8.85
C VAL A 463 -17.38 24.13 8.24
N PRO A 464 -16.32 24.57 7.54
CA PRO A 464 -16.26 25.92 6.99
C PRO A 464 -17.47 26.29 6.12
N GLU A 465 -17.89 27.57 6.22
CA GLU A 465 -19.03 28.10 5.47
C GLU A 465 -18.82 27.90 3.96
N GLY A 466 -19.85 27.36 3.29
CA GLY A 466 -19.82 27.06 1.85
C GLY A 466 -19.34 25.67 1.49
N GLU A 467 -18.77 24.90 2.43
CA GLU A 467 -18.33 23.52 2.16
C GLU A 467 -19.44 22.48 2.42
N VAL A 468 -20.50 22.83 3.15
CA VAL A 468 -21.71 22.01 3.33
C VAL A 468 -22.86 22.62 2.54
N LYS A 469 -23.50 21.83 1.67
CA LYS A 469 -24.70 22.23 0.94
C LYS A 469 -25.93 21.61 1.58
N THR A 470 -26.98 22.41 1.76
CA THR A 470 -28.30 21.87 2.11
C THR A 470 -28.96 21.33 0.85
N TRP A 471 -29.42 20.09 0.91
CA TRP A 471 -30.21 19.48 -0.15
C TRP A 471 -31.52 20.25 -0.32
N SER A 472 -31.84 20.64 -1.55
CA SER A 472 -33.01 21.46 -1.87
C SER A 472 -34.29 20.66 -2.14
N GLY A 473 -34.19 19.33 -2.22
CA GLY A 473 -35.33 18.46 -2.46
C GLY A 473 -36.25 18.30 -1.24
N THR A 474 -37.38 17.65 -1.46
CA THR A 474 -38.33 17.29 -0.40
C THR A 474 -38.63 15.80 -0.45
N ALA A 475 -38.50 15.11 0.68
CA ALA A 475 -38.88 13.72 0.81
C ALA A 475 -39.68 13.49 2.12
N PRO A 476 -40.81 12.75 2.07
CA PRO A 476 -41.54 12.38 3.28
C PRO A 476 -40.64 11.69 4.31
N GLY A 477 -40.76 12.10 5.59
CA GLY A 477 -39.93 11.57 6.67
C GLY A 477 -38.52 12.18 6.77
N VAL A 478 -38.10 13.01 5.82
CA VAL A 478 -36.80 13.72 5.85
C VAL A 478 -37.03 15.20 6.12
N LYS A 479 -36.59 15.66 7.29
CA LYS A 479 -36.73 17.07 7.68
C LYS A 479 -35.63 17.94 7.06
N ASN A 480 -34.40 17.43 7.02
CA ASN A 480 -33.26 18.11 6.41
C ASN A 480 -32.21 17.11 5.94
N MET A 481 -31.48 17.43 4.87
CA MET A 481 -30.31 16.69 4.42
C MET A 481 -29.18 17.66 4.05
N LYS A 482 -27.98 17.39 4.55
CA LYS A 482 -26.73 18.12 4.32
C LYS A 482 -25.76 17.24 3.54
N LEU A 483 -25.05 17.84 2.59
CA LEU A 483 -24.12 17.16 1.69
C LEU A 483 -22.78 17.87 1.69
N THR A 484 -21.69 17.10 1.80
CA THR A 484 -20.32 17.57 1.56
C THR A 484 -19.48 16.43 0.98
N HIS A 485 -18.23 16.68 0.62
CA HIS A 485 -17.35 15.66 0.08
C HIS A 485 -15.89 15.92 0.46
N ASP A 486 -15.07 14.89 0.25
CA ASP A 486 -13.62 14.97 0.19
C ASP A 486 -13.07 14.11 -0.95
N GLU A 487 -11.76 13.91 -0.93
CA GLU A 487 -11.00 13.15 -1.90
C GLU A 487 -11.33 11.64 -1.91
N ALA A 488 -12.16 11.12 -1.00
CA ALA A 488 -12.50 9.70 -0.92
C ALA A 488 -14.02 9.43 -0.88
N TYR A 489 -14.78 10.33 -0.27
CA TYR A 489 -16.18 10.10 0.09
C TYR A 489 -17.10 11.26 -0.27
N LEU A 490 -18.34 10.90 -0.59
CA LEU A 490 -19.51 11.76 -0.45
C LEU A 490 -20.07 11.58 0.98
N TYR A 491 -20.20 12.68 1.73
CA TYR A 491 -20.79 12.67 3.07
C TYR A 491 -22.25 13.13 3.01
N ILE A 492 -23.13 12.42 3.72
CA ILE A 492 -24.56 12.71 3.81
C ILE A 492 -24.96 12.74 5.29
N GLY A 493 -25.46 13.88 5.76
CA GLY A 493 -26.00 14.06 7.12
C GLY A 493 -27.49 14.38 7.04
N MET A 494 -28.33 13.66 7.78
CA MET A 494 -29.79 13.74 7.70
C MET A 494 -30.40 13.98 9.07
N GLU A 495 -31.33 14.92 9.14
CA GLU A 495 -32.30 15.02 10.23
C GLU A 495 -33.63 14.49 9.70
N LEU A 496 -34.13 13.40 10.29
CA LEU A 496 -35.42 12.81 9.96
C LEU A 496 -36.54 13.50 10.75
N GLU A 497 -37.78 13.36 10.28
CA GLU A 497 -38.96 13.87 11.00
C GLU A 497 -39.22 13.10 12.30
N GLU A 498 -38.92 11.80 12.30
CA GLU A 498 -39.11 10.86 13.40
C GLU A 498 -37.82 10.09 13.69
N ALA A 499 -37.75 9.45 14.86
CA ALA A 499 -36.61 8.62 15.24
C ALA A 499 -36.40 7.47 14.24
N PHE A 500 -35.15 7.24 13.82
CA PHE A 500 -34.78 6.10 13.00
C PHE A 500 -34.64 4.85 13.87
N ASP A 501 -35.31 3.77 13.47
CA ASP A 501 -35.19 2.46 14.11
C ASP A 501 -34.99 1.41 13.01
N PRO A 502 -33.74 0.95 12.79
CA PRO A 502 -33.44 -0.10 11.83
C PRO A 502 -34.26 -1.38 12.05
N GLU A 503 -34.80 -1.64 13.25
CA GLU A 503 -35.66 -2.81 13.50
C GLU A 503 -37.06 -2.65 12.92
N ARG A 504 -37.47 -1.42 12.58
CA ARG A 504 -38.83 -1.10 12.09
C ARG A 504 -38.86 -0.67 10.64
N SER A 505 -37.85 0.09 10.22
CA SER A 505 -37.78 0.66 8.88
C SER A 505 -36.40 0.48 8.25
N LYS A 506 -36.34 0.72 6.94
CA LYS A 506 -35.11 0.89 6.19
C LYS A 506 -35.09 2.31 5.61
N LEU A 507 -33.92 2.93 5.64
CA LEU A 507 -33.67 4.20 4.96
C LEU A 507 -32.96 3.90 3.64
N PHE A 508 -33.48 4.47 2.57
CA PHE A 508 -32.91 4.34 1.23
C PHE A 508 -32.53 5.71 0.69
N ILE A 509 -31.46 5.78 -0.08
CA ILE A 509 -31.07 6.95 -0.86
C ILE A 509 -30.68 6.45 -2.25
N GLY A 510 -31.53 6.77 -3.23
CA GLY A 510 -31.23 6.53 -4.63
C GLY A 510 -30.28 7.58 -5.18
N ALA A 511 -29.28 7.15 -5.95
CA ALA A 511 -28.34 8.03 -6.64
C ALA A 511 -28.52 7.95 -8.16
N ASP A 512 -28.80 9.11 -8.76
CA ASP A 512 -28.78 9.37 -10.20
C ASP A 512 -27.54 10.22 -10.50
N THR A 513 -26.62 9.65 -11.27
CA THR A 513 -25.30 10.19 -11.58
C THR A 513 -25.16 10.56 -13.04
N ILE A 514 -25.76 9.76 -13.94
CA ILE A 514 -25.76 9.97 -15.39
C ILE A 514 -27.08 9.47 -15.99
N PRO A 515 -27.50 9.96 -17.17
CA PRO A 515 -28.73 9.47 -17.80
C PRO A 515 -28.70 7.95 -18.05
N GLY A 516 -29.56 7.21 -17.34
CA GLY A 516 -29.56 5.75 -17.40
C GLY A 516 -30.48 5.12 -16.37
N GLY A 517 -29.90 4.26 -15.55
CA GLY A 517 -30.47 3.69 -14.33
C GLY A 517 -31.59 2.68 -14.49
N ASP A 518 -31.90 2.04 -13.36
CA ASP A 518 -33.04 1.15 -13.17
C ASP A 518 -33.93 1.64 -12.01
N ILE A 519 -35.18 1.17 -11.97
CA ILE A 519 -36.16 1.55 -10.93
C ILE A 519 -36.24 0.43 -9.89
N PRO A 520 -35.87 0.66 -8.62
CA PRO A 520 -35.89 -0.37 -7.59
C PRO A 520 -37.30 -0.60 -7.01
N LYS A 521 -38.20 -1.20 -7.80
CA LYS A 521 -39.64 -1.31 -7.46
C LYS A 521 -39.91 -1.95 -6.11
N LYS A 522 -39.12 -2.97 -5.74
CA LYS A 522 -39.29 -3.69 -4.47
C LYS A 522 -38.96 -2.77 -3.29
N GLU A 523 -37.85 -2.03 -3.38
CA GLU A 523 -37.34 -1.15 -2.34
C GLU A 523 -38.11 0.17 -2.25
N LEU A 524 -38.75 0.62 -3.35
CA LEU A 524 -39.71 1.74 -3.33
C LEU A 524 -40.96 1.41 -2.52
N ALA A 525 -41.27 0.12 -2.28
CA ALA A 525 -42.33 -0.33 -1.40
C ALA A 525 -43.72 0.29 -1.71
N GLY A 526 -44.05 0.40 -3.00
CA GLY A 526 -45.31 0.99 -3.48
C GLY A 526 -45.25 2.47 -3.84
N ARG A 527 -44.09 3.13 -3.60
CA ARG A 527 -43.80 4.49 -4.09
C ARG A 527 -43.48 4.48 -5.59
N THR A 528 -43.62 5.63 -6.24
CA THR A 528 -43.27 5.79 -7.67
C THR A 528 -42.04 6.69 -7.81
N LEU A 529 -41.12 6.30 -8.69
CA LEU A 529 -40.01 7.13 -9.12
C LEU A 529 -40.27 7.60 -10.56
N THR A 530 -40.13 8.91 -10.82
CA THR A 530 -40.34 9.54 -12.13
C THR A 530 -39.20 10.49 -12.49
N GLY A 531 -39.13 10.93 -13.75
CA GLY A 531 -38.13 11.89 -14.21
C GLY A 531 -36.72 11.30 -14.42
N GLY A 532 -36.55 10.01 -14.18
CA GLY A 532 -35.27 9.31 -14.34
C GLY A 532 -35.30 7.93 -13.69
N ALA A 533 -34.11 7.36 -13.49
CA ALA A 533 -33.89 6.11 -12.76
C ALA A 533 -32.56 6.21 -12.00
N LEU A 534 -32.16 5.14 -11.30
CA LEU A 534 -31.01 5.18 -10.38
C LEU A 534 -29.90 4.26 -10.85
N GLU A 535 -28.65 4.73 -10.81
CA GLU A 535 -27.47 3.87 -11.04
C GLU A 535 -27.14 3.06 -9.80
N THR A 536 -27.30 3.65 -8.61
CA THR A 536 -26.97 3.00 -7.35
C THR A 536 -27.99 3.31 -6.27
N LEU A 537 -28.09 2.40 -5.30
CA LEU A 537 -29.01 2.51 -4.17
C LEU A 537 -28.25 2.28 -2.87
N ILE A 538 -28.19 3.32 -2.05
CA ILE A 538 -27.71 3.26 -0.67
C ILE A 538 -28.87 2.77 0.20
N GLN A 539 -28.66 1.71 0.96
CA GLN A 539 -29.62 1.14 1.90
C GLN A 539 -29.00 1.14 3.29
N LEU A 540 -29.71 1.65 4.28
CA LEU A 540 -29.39 1.53 5.70
C LEU A 540 -30.48 0.72 6.41
N GLY A 541 -30.06 -0.29 7.16
CA GLY A 541 -30.94 -1.20 7.88
C GLY A 541 -30.23 -1.86 9.05
N GLN A 542 -30.54 -3.13 9.28
CA GLN A 542 -29.81 -3.94 10.25
C GLN A 542 -28.35 -4.12 9.80
N GLU A 543 -27.51 -4.59 10.71
CA GLU A 543 -26.05 -4.70 10.53
C GLU A 543 -25.63 -5.33 9.18
N ASP A 544 -26.23 -6.46 8.81
CA ASP A 544 -25.91 -7.18 7.56
C ASP A 544 -26.69 -6.69 6.33
N GLU A 545 -27.51 -5.65 6.48
CA GLU A 545 -28.35 -5.12 5.42
C GLU A 545 -27.87 -3.78 4.86
N SER A 546 -27.04 -3.04 5.60
CA SER A 546 -26.58 -1.73 5.15
C SER A 546 -25.53 -1.86 4.04
N GLN A 547 -25.81 -1.28 2.87
CA GLN A 547 -24.98 -1.46 1.68
C GLN A 547 -25.25 -0.39 0.61
N VAL A 548 -24.33 -0.27 -0.35
CA VAL A 548 -24.58 0.27 -1.68
C VAL A 548 -24.78 -0.90 -2.66
N THR A 549 -25.86 -0.83 -3.42
CA THR A 549 -26.17 -1.77 -4.51
C THR A 549 -26.18 -1.05 -5.85
N ILE A 550 -25.92 -1.78 -6.93
CA ILE A 550 -25.78 -1.24 -8.29
C ILE A 550 -26.92 -1.71 -9.19
N ALA A 551 -27.40 -0.82 -10.06
CA ALA A 551 -28.43 -1.13 -11.03
C ALA A 551 -27.96 -2.26 -11.96
N PRO A 552 -28.79 -3.28 -12.24
CA PRO A 552 -28.40 -4.39 -13.10
C PRO A 552 -28.01 -3.96 -14.52
N SER A 553 -28.62 -2.90 -15.06
CA SER A 553 -28.21 -2.32 -16.35
C SER A 553 -26.87 -1.60 -16.31
N TYR A 554 -26.36 -1.26 -15.12
CA TYR A 554 -25.13 -0.49 -14.91
C TYR A 554 -23.98 -1.31 -14.31
N ASP A 555 -24.25 -2.53 -13.85
CA ASP A 555 -23.31 -3.38 -13.12
C ASP A 555 -21.97 -3.62 -13.85
N PHE A 556 -20.91 -2.97 -13.37
CA PHE A 556 -19.56 -3.07 -13.92
C PHE A 556 -18.99 -4.48 -13.84
N HIS A 557 -19.27 -5.21 -12.75
CA HIS A 557 -18.78 -6.56 -12.54
C HIS A 557 -19.39 -7.51 -13.57
N SER A 558 -20.71 -7.45 -13.74
CA SER A 558 -21.41 -8.25 -14.75
C SER A 558 -21.00 -7.88 -16.18
N ARG A 559 -20.76 -6.61 -16.48
CA ARG A 559 -20.28 -6.17 -17.80
C ARG A 559 -18.85 -6.65 -18.08
N LEU A 560 -17.93 -6.45 -17.15
CA LEU A 560 -16.52 -6.80 -17.32
C LEU A 560 -16.27 -8.30 -17.33
N TYR A 561 -16.90 -9.06 -16.42
CA TYR A 561 -16.65 -10.49 -16.28
C TYR A 561 -17.71 -11.37 -16.96
N GLY A 562 -18.86 -10.81 -17.36
CA GLY A 562 -19.90 -11.51 -18.12
C GLY A 562 -19.60 -11.64 -19.61
N LYS A 563 -20.61 -12.01 -20.39
CA LYS A 563 -20.49 -12.35 -21.82
C LYS A 563 -19.96 -11.21 -22.70
N GLU A 564 -20.10 -9.96 -22.26
CA GLU A 564 -19.67 -8.77 -23.00
C GLU A 564 -18.15 -8.53 -22.88
N GLY A 565 -17.57 -8.89 -21.72
CA GLY A 565 -16.15 -8.76 -21.43
C GLY A 565 -15.41 -10.10 -21.45
N TYR A 566 -14.86 -10.50 -20.31
CA TYR A 566 -14.03 -11.70 -20.13
C TYR A 566 -14.78 -13.03 -20.27
N TRP A 567 -16.11 -13.04 -20.08
CA TRP A 567 -16.94 -14.24 -20.09
C TRP A 567 -16.47 -15.33 -19.11
N MET A 568 -16.25 -14.92 -17.86
CA MET A 568 -15.80 -15.78 -16.76
C MET A 568 -16.91 -16.13 -15.76
N LEU A 569 -18.03 -15.39 -15.75
CA LEU A 569 -19.15 -15.69 -14.86
C LEU A 569 -19.86 -17.00 -15.25
N PRO A 570 -20.30 -17.82 -14.28
CA PRO A 570 -21.06 -19.04 -14.54
C PRO A 570 -22.40 -18.75 -15.26
N GLY A 571 -22.94 -19.74 -15.98
CA GLY A 571 -24.09 -19.58 -16.89
C GLY A 571 -25.42 -19.13 -16.26
N GLU A 572 -26.20 -18.41 -17.09
CA GLU A 572 -27.34 -17.49 -16.88
C GLU A 572 -27.95 -17.32 -15.47
N GLU A 573 -27.78 -16.12 -14.91
CA GLU A 573 -28.73 -15.50 -13.99
C GLU A 573 -30.12 -15.34 -14.65
N ALA A 574 -31.18 -15.40 -13.85
CA ALA A 574 -32.54 -15.28 -14.35
C ALA A 574 -32.77 -13.90 -14.98
N LYS A 575 -33.38 -13.87 -16.18
CA LYS A 575 -33.67 -12.60 -16.88
C LYS A 575 -34.87 -11.91 -16.25
N GLY A 576 -34.66 -10.77 -15.62
CA GLY A 576 -35.73 -9.82 -15.29
C GLY A 576 -35.97 -8.78 -16.38
N THR A 577 -36.79 -7.79 -16.08
CA THR A 577 -37.04 -6.61 -16.94
C THR A 577 -36.24 -5.40 -16.45
N LYS A 578 -36.06 -4.36 -17.27
CA LYS A 578 -35.42 -3.09 -16.83
C LYS A 578 -36.07 -2.53 -15.56
N ASP A 579 -37.37 -2.76 -15.41
CA ASP A 579 -38.15 -2.26 -14.28
C ASP A 579 -38.35 -3.30 -13.17
N ASP A 580 -37.86 -4.54 -13.31
CA ASP A 580 -37.98 -5.63 -12.32
C ASP A 580 -36.91 -6.71 -12.61
N PRO A 581 -35.63 -6.45 -12.30
CA PRO A 581 -34.55 -7.39 -12.53
C PRO A 581 -34.68 -8.58 -11.58
N VAL A 582 -34.51 -9.82 -12.06
CA VAL A 582 -34.54 -11.00 -11.19
C VAL A 582 -33.14 -11.18 -10.60
N VAL A 583 -32.94 -10.66 -9.38
CA VAL A 583 -31.67 -10.76 -8.65
C VAL A 583 -31.91 -11.55 -7.37
N SER A 584 -30.95 -12.41 -7.01
CA SER A 584 -30.96 -13.04 -5.69
C SER A 584 -30.79 -11.96 -4.61
N GLY A 585 -31.84 -11.66 -3.84
CA GLY A 585 -31.78 -10.76 -2.68
C GLY A 585 -32.44 -9.38 -2.84
N GLY A 586 -32.73 -8.89 -4.05
CA GLY A 586 -33.25 -7.54 -4.29
C GLY A 586 -33.60 -7.26 -5.75
N SER A 587 -33.91 -6.02 -6.10
CA SER A 587 -34.02 -5.60 -7.53
C SER A 587 -32.68 -5.08 -8.08
N PHE A 588 -31.75 -4.66 -7.23
CA PHE A 588 -30.40 -4.21 -7.58
C PHE A 588 -29.35 -5.29 -7.24
N HIS A 589 -28.22 -5.27 -7.94
CA HIS A 589 -27.10 -6.19 -7.72
C HIS A 589 -26.23 -5.75 -6.53
N ALA A 590 -25.63 -6.71 -5.85
CA ALA A 590 -24.58 -6.41 -4.88
C ALA A 590 -23.35 -5.84 -5.62
N TRP A 591 -22.71 -4.82 -5.04
CA TRP A 591 -21.45 -4.30 -5.58
C TRP A 591 -20.32 -5.31 -5.28
N LYS A 592 -19.59 -5.73 -6.32
CA LYS A 592 -18.63 -6.83 -6.25
C LYS A 592 -17.29 -6.50 -6.92
N LEU A 593 -16.22 -7.06 -6.38
CA LEU A 593 -14.91 -7.14 -7.03
C LEU A 593 -14.55 -8.59 -7.33
N ALA A 594 -13.93 -8.84 -8.48
CA ALA A 594 -13.23 -10.10 -8.69
C ALA A 594 -11.98 -10.14 -7.80
N ILE A 595 -11.72 -11.29 -7.20
CA ILE A 595 -10.52 -11.55 -6.39
C ILE A 595 -9.73 -12.77 -6.88
N SER A 596 -10.26 -13.47 -7.89
CA SER A 596 -9.51 -14.44 -8.69
C SER A 596 -10.22 -14.66 -10.03
N LEU A 597 -9.44 -14.74 -11.11
CA LEU A 597 -9.97 -14.98 -12.44
C LEU A 597 -10.19 -16.48 -12.70
N LEU A 598 -11.11 -16.80 -13.62
CA LEU A 598 -11.27 -18.17 -14.10
C LEU A 598 -10.04 -18.58 -14.90
N MET A 599 -9.38 -19.66 -14.49
CA MET A 599 -8.24 -20.23 -15.20
C MET A 599 -8.49 -21.70 -15.53
N ASN A 600 -8.11 -22.13 -16.73
CA ASN A 600 -8.28 -23.51 -17.17
C ASN A 600 -7.03 -24.02 -17.91
N PRO A 601 -6.75 -25.33 -17.85
CA PRO A 601 -5.76 -25.94 -18.74
C PRO A 601 -6.12 -25.69 -20.22
N PRO A 602 -5.12 -25.52 -21.11
CA PRO A 602 -3.69 -25.78 -20.91
C PRO A 602 -2.89 -24.63 -20.29
N ASP A 603 -3.48 -23.47 -20.05
CA ASP A 603 -2.76 -22.27 -19.57
C ASP A 603 -2.41 -22.36 -18.06
N THR A 604 -3.00 -23.32 -17.34
CA THR A 604 -2.75 -23.62 -15.91
C THR A 604 -2.56 -25.11 -15.67
N ARG A 605 -1.93 -25.47 -14.54
CA ARG A 605 -1.74 -26.86 -14.09
C ARG A 605 -3.06 -27.56 -13.81
N PHE A 606 -4.03 -26.85 -13.27
CA PHE A 606 -5.38 -27.33 -12.96
C PHE A 606 -6.38 -26.16 -13.04
N SER A 607 -7.67 -26.47 -13.23
CA SER A 607 -8.70 -25.44 -13.27
C SER A 607 -8.83 -24.71 -11.94
N HIS A 608 -8.85 -23.38 -11.99
CA HIS A 608 -9.11 -22.50 -10.86
C HIS A 608 -10.39 -21.68 -11.15
N PRO A 609 -11.37 -21.65 -10.24
CA PRO A 609 -12.63 -20.95 -10.48
C PRO A 609 -12.48 -19.43 -10.46
N PHE A 610 -13.42 -18.73 -11.10
CA PHE A 610 -13.64 -17.31 -10.83
C PHE A 610 -14.14 -17.13 -9.39
N VAL A 611 -13.58 -16.16 -8.69
CA VAL A 611 -14.00 -15.80 -7.33
C VAL A 611 -14.23 -14.30 -7.27
N ASP A 612 -15.37 -13.91 -6.70
CA ASP A 612 -15.74 -12.53 -6.46
C ASP A 612 -16.18 -12.32 -5.02
N GLU A 613 -16.03 -11.08 -4.54
CA GLU A 613 -16.40 -10.67 -3.20
C GLU A 613 -17.30 -9.44 -3.21
N ARG A 614 -18.26 -9.42 -2.27
CA ARG A 614 -19.17 -8.28 -2.08
C ARG A 614 -18.46 -7.21 -1.27
N VAL A 615 -18.29 -6.01 -1.84
CA VAL A 615 -17.59 -4.90 -1.16
C VAL A 615 -18.42 -3.61 -1.10
N GLY A 616 -19.73 -3.70 -1.35
CA GLY A 616 -20.68 -2.60 -1.15
C GLY A 616 -21.22 -2.45 0.28
N MET A 617 -20.77 -3.27 1.25
CA MET A 617 -21.29 -3.23 2.62
C MET A 617 -20.94 -1.92 3.35
N LEU A 618 -21.88 -1.39 4.12
CA LEU A 618 -21.70 -0.16 4.90
C LEU A 618 -21.69 -0.50 6.39
N LYS A 619 -20.50 -0.55 6.98
CA LYS A 619 -20.32 -0.88 8.40
C LYS A 619 -20.89 0.23 9.29
N ARG A 620 -21.75 -0.14 10.23
CA ARG A 620 -22.25 0.76 11.27
C ARG A 620 -21.24 0.81 12.41
N GLY A 621 -20.91 1.99 12.92
CA GLY A 621 -19.92 2.10 14.00
C GLY A 621 -19.60 3.54 14.35
N THR A 622 -18.36 3.79 14.77
CA THR A 622 -17.84 5.15 14.88
C THR A 622 -16.49 5.30 14.18
N SER A 623 -16.29 6.45 13.54
CA SER A 623 -15.00 6.83 12.95
C SER A 623 -14.16 7.70 13.88
N ASP A 624 -14.55 7.89 15.15
CA ASP A 624 -13.76 8.63 16.15
C ASP A 624 -12.54 7.81 16.59
N PRO A 625 -11.29 8.22 16.27
CA PRO A 625 -10.10 7.48 16.68
C PRO A 625 -9.86 7.47 18.20
N GLN A 626 -10.57 8.29 18.97
CA GLN A 626 -10.50 8.29 20.44
C GLN A 626 -11.52 7.35 21.09
N SER A 627 -12.47 6.82 20.31
CA SER A 627 -13.46 5.87 20.80
C SER A 627 -12.86 4.46 20.97
N PRO A 628 -13.20 3.73 22.05
CA PRO A 628 -12.84 2.31 22.15
C PRO A 628 -13.52 1.43 21.09
N ASP A 629 -14.62 1.92 20.50
CA ASP A 629 -15.37 1.24 19.44
C ASP A 629 -14.98 1.74 18.04
N PHE A 630 -13.86 2.46 17.92
CA PHE A 630 -13.33 2.96 16.65
C PHE A 630 -13.21 1.83 15.64
N ASN A 631 -13.72 2.07 14.43
CA ASN A 631 -13.49 1.19 13.30
C ASN A 631 -13.24 2.02 12.05
N SER A 632 -12.04 1.87 11.47
CA SER A 632 -11.62 2.64 10.29
C SER A 632 -12.51 2.43 9.06
N LEU A 633 -13.23 1.29 8.99
CA LEU A 633 -14.17 0.95 7.91
C LEU A 633 -15.60 1.45 8.18
N THR A 634 -15.86 2.16 9.28
CA THR A 634 -17.17 2.70 9.61
C THR A 634 -17.67 3.60 8.48
N ALA A 635 -18.86 3.33 7.97
CA ALA A 635 -19.46 4.09 6.88
C ALA A 635 -20.67 4.92 7.33
N TRP A 636 -21.37 4.53 8.39
CA TRP A 636 -22.55 5.27 8.87
C TRP A 636 -22.85 5.05 10.36
N GLN A 637 -23.65 5.94 10.92
CA GLN A 637 -24.25 5.81 12.26
C GLN A 637 -25.57 6.60 12.35
N TYR A 638 -26.36 6.30 13.38
CA TYR A 638 -27.55 7.08 13.72
C TYR A 638 -27.72 7.24 15.23
N GLN A 639 -28.34 8.35 15.63
CA GLN A 639 -28.82 8.58 16.97
C GLN A 639 -30.16 9.31 16.94
N ASP A 640 -31.20 8.68 17.51
CA ASP A 640 -32.57 9.20 17.47
C ASP A 640 -33.01 9.49 16.02
N ARG A 641 -33.21 10.76 15.65
CA ARG A 641 -33.60 11.18 14.29
C ARG A 641 -32.43 11.61 13.40
N PHE A 642 -31.20 11.56 13.89
CA PHE A 642 -30.02 11.97 13.14
C PHE A 642 -29.34 10.74 12.55
N VAL A 643 -29.02 10.81 11.26
CA VAL A 643 -28.30 9.77 10.53
C VAL A 643 -27.18 10.45 9.77
N GLU A 644 -25.98 9.88 9.79
CA GLU A 644 -24.90 10.35 8.94
C GLU A 644 -24.10 9.20 8.34
N MET A 645 -23.50 9.45 7.19
CA MET A 645 -22.73 8.47 6.46
C MET A 645 -21.67 9.12 5.56
N ARG A 646 -20.68 8.31 5.19
CA ARG A 646 -19.67 8.59 4.16
C ARG A 646 -19.67 7.45 3.14
N ILE A 647 -19.81 7.77 1.86
CA ILE A 647 -19.98 6.80 0.78
C ILE A 647 -18.80 6.90 -0.18
N PRO A 648 -18.01 5.83 -0.37
CA PRO A 648 -16.91 5.82 -1.34
C PRO A 648 -17.38 6.20 -2.74
N TRP A 649 -16.65 7.09 -3.41
CA TRP A 649 -17.00 7.59 -4.74
C TRP A 649 -17.19 6.47 -5.79
N MET A 650 -16.36 5.44 -5.77
CA MET A 650 -16.45 4.33 -6.71
C MET A 650 -17.71 3.47 -6.52
N LEU A 651 -18.27 3.39 -5.31
CA LEU A 651 -19.56 2.73 -5.09
C LEU A 651 -20.72 3.49 -5.74
N LEU A 652 -20.53 4.77 -6.08
CA LEU A 652 -21.47 5.63 -6.79
C LEU A 652 -21.18 5.70 -8.31
N GLY A 653 -20.23 4.91 -8.82
CA GLY A 653 -19.90 4.85 -10.25
C GLY A 653 -18.82 5.82 -10.72
N PHE A 654 -18.23 6.61 -9.83
CA PHE A 654 -17.14 7.53 -10.19
C PHE A 654 -15.82 6.77 -10.41
N GLY A 655 -15.23 6.98 -11.58
CA GLY A 655 -13.86 6.57 -11.88
C GLY A 655 -12.83 7.65 -11.58
N ASP A 656 -13.26 8.91 -11.51
CA ASP A 656 -12.48 10.03 -10.97
C ASP A 656 -13.42 11.16 -10.49
N PRO A 657 -13.66 11.28 -9.17
CA PRO A 657 -14.50 12.34 -8.64
C PRO A 657 -13.86 13.74 -8.76
N SER A 658 -12.53 13.83 -8.93
CA SER A 658 -11.81 15.10 -9.05
C SER A 658 -12.10 15.84 -10.35
N SER A 659 -12.45 15.10 -11.40
CA SER A 659 -12.83 15.63 -12.72
C SER A 659 -14.24 15.22 -13.16
N LEU A 660 -15.08 14.82 -12.20
CA LEU A 660 -16.48 14.40 -12.38
C LEU A 660 -16.67 13.24 -13.38
N GLN A 661 -15.69 12.33 -13.48
CA GLN A 661 -15.76 11.20 -14.42
C GLN A 661 -16.51 10.03 -13.79
N VAL A 662 -17.61 9.65 -14.44
CA VAL A 662 -18.45 8.50 -14.10
C VAL A 662 -18.34 7.46 -15.21
N LEU A 663 -18.29 6.17 -14.86
CA LEU A 663 -18.24 5.11 -15.85
C LEU A 663 -19.49 5.14 -16.75
N ASP A 664 -19.29 5.02 -18.05
CA ASP A 664 -20.36 5.16 -19.03
C ASP A 664 -21.07 3.83 -19.32
N TYR A 665 -22.31 3.92 -19.82
CA TYR A 665 -23.10 2.79 -20.32
C TYR A 665 -22.63 2.27 -21.68
N SER A 666 -21.71 2.96 -22.37
CA SER A 666 -21.19 2.50 -23.66
C SER A 666 -20.60 1.09 -23.59
N PRO A 667 -20.67 0.31 -24.70
CA PRO A 667 -20.03 -1.00 -24.75
C PRO A 667 -18.54 -0.93 -24.41
N LEU A 668 -18.04 -1.97 -23.73
CA LEU A 668 -16.62 -2.09 -23.41
C LEU A 668 -15.76 -1.98 -24.68
N GLN A 669 -14.77 -1.10 -24.65
CA GLN A 669 -13.74 -1.04 -25.70
C GLN A 669 -12.83 -2.25 -25.54
N ASP A 670 -12.55 -2.93 -26.67
CA ASP A 670 -11.76 -4.16 -26.73
C ASP A 670 -12.18 -5.24 -25.71
N LYS A 671 -13.46 -5.20 -25.30
CA LYS A 671 -14.05 -6.07 -24.27
C LYS A 671 -13.43 -5.96 -22.86
N ARG A 672 -12.64 -4.92 -22.59
CA ARG A 672 -11.89 -4.79 -21.32
C ARG A 672 -11.93 -3.41 -20.70
N THR A 673 -12.14 -2.37 -21.51
CA THR A 673 -11.95 -1.00 -21.08
C THR A 673 -13.29 -0.26 -21.05
N PHE A 674 -13.62 0.32 -19.90
CA PHE A 674 -14.76 1.22 -19.77
C PHE A 674 -14.45 2.59 -20.38
N SER A 675 -15.48 3.27 -20.88
CA SER A 675 -15.41 4.70 -21.16
C SER A 675 -15.95 5.47 -19.96
N THR A 676 -15.65 6.76 -19.85
CA THR A 676 -16.27 7.67 -18.88
C THR A 676 -17.03 8.80 -19.58
N ILE A 677 -17.94 9.40 -18.83
CA ILE A 677 -18.61 10.65 -19.16
C ILE A 677 -18.50 11.61 -17.98
N THR A 678 -18.43 12.92 -18.25
CA THR A 678 -18.50 13.95 -17.21
C THR A 678 -19.94 14.04 -16.69
N ALA A 679 -20.13 13.75 -15.39
CA ALA A 679 -21.41 13.92 -14.72
C ALA A 679 -21.74 15.41 -14.50
N GLU A 680 -23.03 15.75 -14.57
CA GLU A 680 -23.51 17.10 -14.21
C GLU A 680 -23.52 17.33 -12.68
N GLY A 681 -23.36 16.24 -11.90
CA GLY A 681 -23.45 16.17 -10.46
C GLY A 681 -24.14 14.85 -10.05
N ILE A 682 -24.59 14.76 -8.80
CA ILE A 682 -25.33 13.60 -8.29
C ILE A 682 -26.67 14.03 -7.70
N ARG A 683 -27.79 13.47 -8.20
CA ARG A 683 -29.10 13.65 -7.58
C ARG A 683 -29.31 12.54 -6.56
N LEU A 684 -29.66 12.94 -5.34
CA LEU A 684 -29.91 12.02 -4.23
C LEU A 684 -31.40 12.07 -3.85
N ALA A 685 -32.04 10.91 -3.87
CA ALA A 685 -33.46 10.75 -3.58
C ALA A 685 -33.65 9.86 -2.35
N PRO A 686 -33.86 10.43 -1.15
CA PRO A 686 -34.08 9.65 0.05
C PRO A 686 -35.55 9.22 0.21
N TRP A 687 -35.78 8.04 0.80
CA TRP A 687 -37.09 7.61 1.30
C TRP A 687 -36.95 6.59 2.44
N ILE A 688 -37.99 6.51 3.28
CA ILE A 688 -38.06 5.53 4.37
C ILE A 688 -39.17 4.53 4.06
N ALA A 689 -38.85 3.24 4.12
CA ALA A 689 -39.83 2.17 3.95
C ALA A 689 -39.98 1.38 5.26
N GLN A 690 -41.22 1.12 5.68
CA GLN A 690 -41.47 0.23 6.80
C GLN A 690 -41.14 -1.20 6.39
N ARG A 691 -40.58 -2.00 7.30
CA ARG A 691 -40.23 -3.39 6.99
C ARG A 691 -41.44 -4.23 6.55
N SER A 692 -42.66 -3.90 7.02
CA SER A 692 -43.90 -4.53 6.57
C SER A 692 -44.22 -4.26 5.10
N GLU A 693 -43.86 -3.09 4.58
CA GLU A 693 -44.13 -2.68 3.20
C GLU A 693 -43.23 -3.44 2.21
N ASN A 694 -41.96 -3.65 2.59
CA ASN A 694 -40.98 -4.40 1.79
C ASN A 694 -41.33 -5.90 1.63
N ASN A 695 -42.27 -6.42 2.44
CA ASN A 695 -42.75 -7.80 2.41
C ASN A 695 -44.11 -7.98 1.69
N GLY A 696 -44.54 -6.99 0.89
CA GLY A 696 -45.71 -7.10 0.04
C GLY A 696 -47.05 -6.74 0.70
N GLN A 697 -47.04 -6.06 1.86
CA GLN A 697 -48.23 -5.35 2.35
C GLN A 697 -48.28 -3.96 1.71
N SER A 698 -49.42 -3.57 1.15
CA SER A 698 -49.60 -2.23 0.58
C SER A 698 -49.34 -1.15 1.64
N ALA A 699 -48.52 -0.15 1.29
CA ALA A 699 -48.28 1.02 2.10
C ALA A 699 -49.61 1.64 2.57
N SER A 700 -49.74 1.90 3.88
CA SER A 700 -50.90 2.58 4.43
C SER A 700 -50.71 4.10 4.28
N GLY A 701 -50.87 4.62 3.06
CA GLY A 701 -50.68 6.03 2.76
C GLY A 701 -50.87 6.35 1.28
N SER A 702 -51.15 7.61 0.95
CA SER A 702 -51.23 8.10 -0.44
C SER A 702 -49.99 7.71 -1.24
N ALA A 703 -50.15 7.42 -2.53
CA ALA A 703 -49.02 7.14 -3.43
C ALA A 703 -48.04 8.32 -3.43
N GLU A 704 -46.91 8.15 -2.75
CA GLU A 704 -45.81 9.11 -2.76
C GLU A 704 -45.04 8.94 -4.07
N SER A 705 -44.82 10.05 -4.77
CA SER A 705 -44.06 10.12 -6.02
C SER A 705 -42.79 10.90 -5.77
N ILE A 706 -41.65 10.33 -6.15
CA ILE A 706 -40.34 10.97 -6.12
C ILE A 706 -40.00 11.34 -7.57
N ASN A 707 -39.85 12.63 -7.86
CA ASN A 707 -39.48 13.11 -9.17
C ASN A 707 -38.01 13.56 -9.18
N LEU A 708 -37.14 12.83 -9.87
CA LEU A 708 -35.71 13.13 -9.91
C LEU A 708 -35.42 14.48 -10.59
N GLU A 709 -36.24 14.90 -11.56
CA GLU A 709 -36.06 16.19 -12.24
C GLU A 709 -36.31 17.40 -11.32
N GLU A 710 -36.99 17.20 -10.18
CA GLU A 710 -37.23 18.24 -9.17
C GLU A 710 -36.09 18.33 -8.13
N ILE A 711 -35.14 17.40 -8.18
CA ILE A 711 -33.98 17.37 -7.29
C ILE A 711 -32.81 18.01 -8.00
N GLU A 712 -32.31 19.11 -7.45
CA GLU A 712 -31.09 19.73 -7.93
C GLU A 712 -29.90 18.80 -7.70
N PRO A 713 -29.03 18.59 -8.70
CA PRO A 713 -27.84 17.77 -8.53
C PRO A 713 -26.87 18.43 -7.53
N TYR A 714 -26.31 17.62 -6.65
CA TYR A 714 -25.16 18.01 -5.86
C TYR A 714 -23.93 18.08 -6.78
N THR A 715 -23.34 19.27 -6.84
CA THR A 715 -22.14 19.56 -7.65
C THR A 715 -20.99 20.02 -6.76
N TRP A 716 -19.77 19.94 -7.27
CA TRP A 716 -18.59 20.45 -6.60
C TRP A 716 -17.58 21.00 -7.60
N GLU A 717 -16.64 21.79 -7.08
CA GLU A 717 -15.53 22.29 -7.87
C GLU A 717 -14.53 21.16 -8.15
N LEU A 718 -14.01 21.11 -9.37
CA LEU A 718 -12.94 20.19 -9.73
C LEU A 718 -11.69 20.48 -8.90
N TRP A 719 -10.87 19.47 -8.64
CA TRP A 719 -9.61 19.66 -7.93
C TRP A 719 -8.41 19.06 -8.66
N GLU A 720 -7.29 19.78 -8.60
CA GLU A 720 -5.98 19.37 -9.11
C GLU A 720 -4.96 19.23 -7.97
N ALA A 721 -5.40 19.47 -6.74
CA ALA A 721 -4.59 19.34 -5.52
C ALA A 721 -5.47 18.72 -4.43
N THR A 722 -4.91 17.76 -3.71
CA THR A 722 -5.59 17.04 -2.64
C THR A 722 -5.43 17.79 -1.32
N LYS A 723 -6.51 17.83 -0.53
CA LYS A 723 -6.42 18.09 0.90
C LYS A 723 -6.28 16.74 1.60
N TYR A 724 -5.35 16.66 2.54
CA TYR A 724 -5.18 15.46 3.34
C TYR A 724 -4.60 15.82 4.71
N SER A 725 -4.73 14.90 5.64
CA SER A 725 -4.04 14.93 6.93
C SER A 725 -3.38 13.60 7.25
N GLU A 726 -2.59 13.56 8.31
CA GLU A 726 -1.83 12.38 8.69
C GLU A 726 -2.21 11.91 10.10
N ARG A 727 -2.40 10.59 10.25
CA ARG A 727 -2.66 9.97 11.56
C ARG A 727 -1.99 8.61 11.65
N LEU A 728 -1.35 8.33 12.79
CA LEU A 728 -0.87 6.98 13.10
C LEU A 728 -2.06 6.03 13.28
N LYS A 729 -2.06 4.91 12.56
CA LYS A 729 -3.12 3.89 12.62
C LYS A 729 -3.05 3.10 13.92
N GLN A 730 -4.13 2.37 14.26
CA GLN A 730 -4.05 1.40 15.36
C GLN A 730 -2.91 0.39 15.16
N SER A 731 -2.73 -0.08 13.91
CA SER A 731 -1.64 -0.96 13.51
C SER A 731 -0.24 -0.42 13.81
N TYR A 732 -0.03 0.91 13.84
CA TYR A 732 1.26 1.48 14.26
C TYR A 732 1.62 1.09 15.69
N TYR A 733 0.66 1.13 16.61
CA TYR A 733 0.92 0.83 18.02
C TYR A 733 1.10 -0.68 18.24
N ASP A 734 0.38 -1.52 17.51
CA ASP A 734 0.62 -2.97 17.51
C ASP A 734 2.02 -3.30 16.99
N MET A 735 2.46 -2.62 15.91
CA MET A 735 3.81 -2.74 15.38
C MET A 735 4.87 -2.23 16.36
N GLN A 736 4.59 -1.13 17.07
CA GLN A 736 5.44 -0.61 18.14
C GLN A 736 5.63 -1.64 19.25
N ASP A 737 4.55 -2.30 19.67
CA ASP A 737 4.59 -3.32 20.72
C ASP A 737 5.40 -4.56 20.32
N ILE A 738 5.30 -5.04 19.07
CA ILE A 738 6.16 -6.16 18.63
C ILE A 738 7.62 -5.70 18.45
N PHE A 739 7.87 -4.56 17.80
CA PHE A 739 9.22 -4.10 17.52
C PHE A 739 10.00 -3.80 18.81
N THR A 740 9.37 -3.25 19.84
CA THR A 740 10.02 -3.02 21.14
C THR A 740 10.26 -4.30 21.95
N ARG A 741 9.45 -5.36 21.75
CA ARG A 741 9.64 -6.66 22.40
C ARG A 741 10.71 -7.52 21.72
N LEU A 742 10.88 -7.39 20.41
CA LEU A 742 11.89 -8.15 19.66
C LEU A 742 13.28 -7.64 20.02
N SER A 743 14.11 -8.54 20.54
CA SER A 743 15.51 -8.27 20.88
C SER A 743 16.28 -7.82 19.63
N GLU A 744 16.93 -6.65 19.72
CA GLU A 744 17.82 -6.14 18.67
C GLU A 744 19.11 -6.94 18.63
N THR A 745 19.70 -7.21 19.80
CA THR A 745 20.92 -7.97 19.96
C THR A 745 20.74 -8.99 21.08
N GLU A 746 21.13 -10.24 20.83
CA GLU A 746 20.83 -11.47 21.61
C GLU A 746 19.58 -12.23 21.16
N ARG A 747 19.80 -13.23 20.30
CA ARG A 747 18.89 -14.37 20.12
C ARG A 747 19.41 -15.52 20.99
N LYS A 748 18.64 -15.96 21.99
CA LYS A 748 18.94 -17.25 22.62
C LYS A 748 18.55 -18.33 21.62
N PRO A 749 19.46 -19.20 21.17
CA PRO A 749 19.06 -20.33 20.35
C PRO A 749 18.16 -21.21 21.22
N ASP A 750 16.87 -21.31 20.87
CA ASP A 750 16.01 -22.34 21.43
C ASP A 750 16.63 -23.69 21.07
N ALA A 751 16.84 -24.52 22.09
CA ALA A 751 17.45 -25.82 21.95
C ALA A 751 16.62 -26.68 20.97
N LYS A 752 17.26 -27.10 19.88
CA LYS A 752 16.74 -28.04 18.88
C LYS A 752 16.12 -29.29 19.50
#